data_AF-A0A840P159-F1
#
_entry.id   AF-A0A840P159-F1
#
_cell.length_a   1.000
_cell.length_b   1.000
_cell.length_c   1.000
_cell.angle_alpha   90.00
_cell.angle_beta   90.00
_cell.angle_gamma   90.00
#
_symmetry.space_group_name_H-M   'P 1'
#
loop_
_entity.id
_entity.type
_entity.pdbx_description
1 polymer ?
#
loop_
_entity_poly.entity_id
_entity_poly.type
_entity_poly.pdbx_seq_one_letter_code
_entity_poly.pdbx_strand_id
1 'polypeptide(L)'
;MTGTGPDGRARQEELRAAARELVEVAVTIREAAAHATAALTDPAVLAGLPRAPVAGLRAQGALARAVTHGSGLGYAPAGGRLATVAARLGALAGAESLAVRVLATSLRLRIAAVALDHPELTTDPALVRLIEAAAADRDLEAVRALRALLRDRGAVGALSALAPVFGEVLALRALLDENPLNDAAAWLIATGGGYATADPITGISNRIIAVLDRGEGGARRVEPGPAESGRLSSHGSLLGFLGDISVIGTTGRVLLRSVEGPDGVIRHVVQAPGMRAGRLDADSPQDLLGAFSSAVLDSSPYSRALARAVADYGIPPGAEIALIGHSAGGAAVLNLAQDREFCARYRVTHAVAVGSPVDFKRPADPRTWVAAVTNQHDIIPTLDGQGAGACAGLHPGWYVVDYADPTHLFPLCHSIDRYIGNLAHDLPEAREHIDERLTPYRGRIVRTQAYRLFDVEAPESAAEPVYSVELPGGAVEVPVRCRDGAAVTACFAADPEAAARAVRGTGLGPPVRVPGGALVTVHAAWHRRGGLGEFRELHLTIGVPGPRRPPGPPGRADRRRRGGYVAGWAIDAEAAHAAAGALWGGGPHLAPVEFRLGGGAAHLAAGGPDERILTLSGPLGPGLPARDPGLVRYARHGDDVLRSSVRARARGLVYLAPRLRLAPGDSAHPLAQLVRELGLDGARPLVCRATVARQTVLGAGVPVPRA
;
A
#
# COMPACT_ATOMS: atom_id res chain seq x y z
N MET A 1 -3.90 34.88 13.93
CA MET A 1 -2.99 35.65 13.06
C MET A 1 -1.92 36.37 13.88
N THR A 2 -0.81 35.70 14.21
CA THR A 2 0.46 36.38 14.50
C THR A 2 1.28 36.34 13.22
N GLY A 3 0.85 37.12 12.23
CA GLY A 3 1.53 37.15 10.93
C GLY A 3 2.86 37.89 11.04
N THR A 4 3.89 37.36 10.38
CA THR A 4 5.10 38.11 10.04
C THR A 4 4.73 39.48 9.47
N GLY A 5 5.39 40.53 9.96
CA GLY A 5 5.23 41.88 9.41
C GLY A 5 5.56 41.91 7.91
N PRO A 6 5.20 42.98 7.19
CA PRO A 6 5.42 43.10 5.74
C PRO A 6 6.86 42.78 5.30
N ASP A 7 7.85 43.17 6.11
CA ASP A 7 9.27 42.87 5.87
C ASP A 7 9.62 41.37 6.01
N GLY A 8 8.95 40.67 6.93
CA GLY A 8 9.13 39.24 7.14
C GLY A 8 8.55 38.40 6.00
N ARG A 9 7.38 38.80 5.47
CA ARG A 9 6.79 38.16 4.27
C ARG A 9 7.64 38.37 3.03
N ALA A 10 8.15 39.59 2.81
CA ALA A 10 9.05 39.86 1.69
C ALA A 10 10.31 38.98 1.78
N ARG A 11 10.90 38.86 2.97
CA ARG A 11 12.06 37.99 3.20
C ARG A 11 11.78 36.51 2.97
N GLN A 12 10.60 36.03 3.37
CA GLN A 12 10.16 34.66 3.12
C GLN A 12 10.01 34.37 1.62
N GLU A 13 9.43 35.32 0.87
CA GLU A 13 9.30 35.22 -0.58
C GLU A 13 10.66 35.20 -1.28
N GLU A 14 11.61 36.03 -0.86
CA GLU A 14 13.00 36.01 -1.36
C GLU A 14 13.67 34.64 -1.16
N LEU A 15 13.57 34.07 0.04
CA LEU A 15 14.14 32.75 0.34
C LEU A 15 13.49 31.65 -0.50
N ARG A 16 12.17 31.68 -0.67
CA ARG A 16 11.44 30.74 -1.53
C ARG A 16 11.79 30.93 -3.01
N ALA A 17 12.05 32.15 -3.47
CA ALA A 17 12.47 32.44 -4.84
C ALA A 17 13.88 31.92 -5.11
N ALA A 18 14.83 32.19 -4.21
CA ALA A 18 16.18 31.63 -4.30
C ALA A 18 16.16 30.09 -4.25
N ALA A 19 15.33 29.50 -3.39
CA ALA A 19 15.15 28.05 -3.35
C ALA A 19 14.66 27.48 -4.69
N ARG A 20 13.72 28.16 -5.39
CA ARG A 20 13.26 27.76 -6.73
C ARG A 20 14.39 27.82 -7.77
N GLU A 21 15.14 28.91 -7.78
CA GLU A 21 16.25 29.09 -8.71
C GLU A 21 17.30 27.97 -8.53
N LEU A 22 17.65 27.65 -7.28
CA LEU A 22 18.57 26.55 -6.99
C LEU A 22 18.03 25.18 -7.43
N VAL A 23 16.71 24.96 -7.43
CA VAL A 23 16.10 23.75 -7.97
C VAL A 23 16.32 23.67 -9.48
N GLU A 24 16.07 24.75 -10.21
CA GLU A 24 16.28 24.82 -11.67
C GLU A 24 17.76 24.60 -12.04
N VAL A 25 18.67 25.19 -11.26
CA VAL A 25 20.12 24.97 -11.40
C VAL A 25 20.48 23.50 -11.14
N ALA A 26 19.97 22.90 -10.07
CA ALA A 26 20.24 21.49 -9.76
C ALA A 26 19.74 20.54 -10.87
N VAL A 27 18.55 20.79 -11.43
CA VAL A 27 18.02 20.05 -12.58
C VAL A 27 18.94 20.19 -13.79
N THR A 28 19.35 21.41 -14.12
CA THR A 28 20.27 21.69 -15.24
C THR A 28 21.62 20.98 -15.08
N ILE A 29 22.20 20.99 -13.88
CA ILE A 29 23.46 20.28 -13.57
C ILE A 29 23.29 18.77 -13.79
N ARG A 30 22.15 18.21 -13.36
CA ARG A 30 21.86 16.78 -13.54
C ARG A 30 21.68 16.40 -15.01
N GLU A 31 21.02 17.25 -15.80
CA GLU A 31 20.91 17.07 -17.25
C GLU A 31 22.27 17.14 -17.93
N ALA A 32 23.13 18.10 -17.55
CA ALA A 32 24.50 18.19 -18.05
C ALA A 32 25.32 16.93 -17.71
N ALA A 33 25.16 16.38 -16.50
CA ALA A 33 25.81 15.14 -16.09
C ALA A 33 25.34 13.93 -16.91
N ALA A 34 24.03 13.86 -17.21
CA ALA A 34 23.46 12.83 -18.07
C ALA A 34 24.00 12.91 -19.51
N HIS A 35 24.06 14.11 -20.09
CA HIS A 35 24.65 14.32 -21.41
C HIS A 35 26.15 13.97 -21.45
N ALA A 36 26.92 14.39 -20.44
CA ALA A 36 28.34 14.07 -20.34
C ALA A 36 28.57 12.55 -20.19
N THR A 37 27.72 11.86 -19.42
CA THR A 37 27.78 10.41 -19.26
C THR A 37 27.38 9.68 -20.55
N ALA A 38 26.35 10.17 -21.26
CA ALA A 38 25.95 9.63 -22.55
C ALA A 38 27.08 9.75 -23.58
N ALA A 39 27.73 10.92 -23.67
CA ALA A 39 28.89 11.12 -24.55
C ALA A 39 30.10 10.25 -24.16
N LEU A 40 30.32 10.05 -22.86
CA LEU A 40 31.38 9.17 -22.35
C LEU A 40 31.15 7.70 -22.75
N THR A 41 29.88 7.26 -22.76
CA THR A 41 29.47 5.86 -22.99
C THR A 41 28.99 5.58 -24.41
N ASP A 42 29.02 6.57 -25.31
CA ASP A 42 28.56 6.45 -26.69
C ASP A 42 29.44 5.47 -27.50
N PRO A 43 28.86 4.37 -28.05
CA PRO A 43 29.58 3.40 -28.87
C PRO A 43 30.29 4.00 -30.09
N ALA A 44 29.73 5.05 -30.72
CA ALA A 44 30.33 5.71 -31.86
C ALA A 44 31.58 6.51 -31.47
N VAL A 45 31.54 7.19 -30.31
CA VAL A 45 32.70 7.90 -29.74
C VAL A 45 33.79 6.89 -29.35
N LEU A 46 33.41 5.77 -28.72
CA LEU A 46 34.35 4.72 -28.34
C LEU A 46 34.96 4.01 -29.55
N ALA A 47 34.18 3.75 -30.60
CA ALA A 47 34.66 3.16 -31.86
C ALA A 47 35.59 4.10 -32.66
N GLY A 48 35.57 5.41 -32.35
CA GLY A 48 36.46 6.41 -32.92
C GLY A 48 37.85 6.48 -32.28
N LEU A 49 38.03 5.97 -31.05
CA LEU A 49 39.29 6.02 -30.29
C LEU A 49 40.52 5.48 -31.06
N PRO A 50 40.43 4.35 -31.81
CA PRO A 50 41.57 3.84 -32.57
C PRO A 50 42.02 4.76 -33.71
N ARG A 51 41.13 5.64 -34.20
CA ARG A 51 41.41 6.53 -35.34
C ARG A 51 42.13 7.82 -34.93
N ALA A 52 41.96 8.27 -33.68
CA ALA A 52 42.58 9.49 -33.15
C ALA A 52 42.86 9.34 -31.64
N PRO A 53 43.84 8.51 -31.23
CA PRO A 53 43.97 8.04 -29.85
C PRO A 53 44.27 9.17 -28.86
N VAL A 54 45.17 10.10 -29.20
CA VAL A 54 45.55 11.20 -28.30
C VAL A 54 44.38 12.16 -28.05
N ALA A 55 43.66 12.55 -29.10
CA ALA A 55 42.50 13.44 -29.00
C ALA A 55 41.33 12.75 -28.29
N GLY A 56 41.05 11.48 -28.63
CA GLY A 56 39.99 10.69 -28.02
C GLY A 56 40.22 10.42 -26.53
N LEU A 57 41.44 10.05 -26.13
CA LEU A 57 41.79 9.84 -24.71
C LEU A 57 41.71 11.15 -23.91
N ARG A 58 42.11 12.28 -24.48
CA ARG A 58 41.95 13.60 -23.84
C ARG A 58 40.48 13.97 -23.65
N ALA A 59 39.64 13.76 -24.65
CA ALA A 59 38.20 14.02 -24.58
C ALA A 59 37.51 13.10 -23.55
N GLN A 60 37.80 11.80 -23.58
CA GLN A 60 37.31 10.81 -22.61
C GLN A 60 37.77 11.15 -21.18
N GLY A 61 39.04 11.52 -20.99
CA GLY A 61 39.55 11.95 -19.70
C GLY A 61 38.98 13.27 -19.20
N ALA A 62 38.54 14.17 -20.09
CA ALA A 62 37.84 15.40 -19.73
C ALA A 62 36.39 15.10 -19.30
N LEU A 63 35.67 14.29 -20.06
CA LEU A 63 34.30 13.84 -19.73
C LEU A 63 34.27 13.04 -18.42
N ALA A 64 35.20 12.10 -18.25
CA ALA A 64 35.31 11.31 -17.03
C ALA A 64 35.61 12.20 -15.81
N ARG A 65 36.54 13.15 -15.92
CA ARG A 65 36.81 14.12 -14.85
C ARG A 65 35.61 15.03 -14.59
N ALA A 66 34.88 15.44 -15.62
CA ALA A 66 33.70 16.27 -15.47
C ALA A 66 32.60 15.58 -14.63
N VAL A 67 32.42 14.26 -14.76
CA VAL A 67 31.37 13.50 -14.05
C VAL A 67 31.84 12.75 -12.79
N THR A 68 33.12 12.86 -12.42
CA THR A 68 33.67 12.18 -11.22
C THR A 68 34.44 13.07 -10.27
N HIS A 69 34.91 14.25 -10.71
CA HIS A 69 35.81 15.09 -9.92
C HIS A 69 35.06 16.24 -9.23
N GLY A 70 35.47 16.59 -8.01
CA GLY A 70 34.83 17.65 -7.21
C GLY A 70 34.94 19.07 -7.78
N SER A 71 35.89 19.30 -8.70
CA SER A 71 36.02 20.55 -9.46
C SER A 71 35.19 20.58 -10.76
N GLY A 72 34.50 19.48 -11.08
CA GLY A 72 33.52 19.37 -12.16
C GLY A 72 32.10 19.29 -11.61
N LEU A 73 31.31 18.33 -12.08
CA LEU A 73 29.93 18.11 -11.64
C LEU A 73 29.85 17.26 -10.34
N GLY A 74 31.00 16.95 -9.72
CA GLY A 74 31.08 15.97 -8.64
C GLY A 74 30.92 14.54 -9.17
N TYR A 75 30.63 13.59 -8.29
CA TYR A 75 30.37 12.20 -8.69
C TYR A 75 28.92 12.05 -9.18
N ALA A 76 28.71 12.18 -10.49
CA ALA A 76 27.37 12.22 -11.09
C ALA A 76 27.22 11.37 -12.38
N PRO A 77 27.72 10.12 -12.45
CA PRO A 77 27.45 9.26 -13.60
C PRO A 77 25.93 8.96 -13.68
N ALA A 78 25.30 9.27 -14.83
CA ALA A 78 23.85 9.13 -15.01
C ALA A 78 23.47 8.45 -16.33
N GLY A 79 22.45 7.59 -16.31
CA GLY A 79 21.88 6.95 -17.50
C GLY A 79 22.59 5.67 -17.96
N GLY A 80 21.80 4.64 -18.30
CA GLY A 80 22.33 3.34 -18.76
C GLY A 80 22.86 2.43 -17.64
N ARG A 81 23.09 1.15 -17.97
CA ARG A 81 23.45 0.10 -16.99
C ARG A 81 24.82 0.32 -16.34
N LEU A 82 25.81 0.77 -17.11
CA LEU A 82 27.18 1.00 -16.62
C LEU A 82 27.25 2.19 -15.67
N ALA A 83 26.59 3.30 -16.00
CA ALA A 83 26.52 4.46 -15.11
C ALA A 83 25.72 4.15 -13.83
N THR A 84 24.69 3.30 -13.89
CA THR A 84 23.95 2.87 -12.69
C THR A 84 24.85 2.08 -11.72
N VAL A 85 25.76 1.27 -12.25
CA VAL A 85 26.74 0.54 -11.43
C VAL A 85 27.81 1.50 -10.87
N ALA A 86 28.31 2.42 -11.69
CA ALA A 86 29.25 3.45 -11.24
C ALA A 86 28.63 4.34 -10.15
N ALA A 87 27.43 4.86 -10.34
CA ALA A 87 26.68 5.65 -9.36
C ALA A 87 26.60 4.94 -7.99
N ARG A 88 26.28 3.64 -7.99
CA ARG A 88 26.26 2.82 -6.76
C ARG A 88 27.63 2.66 -6.10
N LEU A 89 28.71 2.59 -6.88
CA LEU A 89 30.07 2.45 -6.36
C LEU A 89 30.59 3.76 -5.76
N GLY A 90 30.26 4.93 -6.33
CA GLY A 90 30.63 6.21 -5.74
C GLY A 90 29.79 6.60 -4.53
N ALA A 91 28.51 6.21 -4.50
CA ALA A 91 27.69 6.30 -3.27
C ALA A 91 28.31 5.47 -2.13
N LEU A 92 28.82 4.26 -2.40
CA LEU A 92 29.53 3.50 -1.36
C LEU A 92 30.87 4.13 -0.93
N ALA A 93 31.37 5.13 -1.67
CA ALA A 93 32.64 5.80 -1.44
C ALA A 93 32.48 7.23 -0.89
N GLY A 94 31.26 7.69 -0.57
CA GLY A 94 31.00 9.02 -0.03
C GLY A 94 31.25 10.16 -1.03
N ALA A 95 31.09 9.89 -2.33
CA ALA A 95 31.43 10.84 -3.38
C ALA A 95 30.24 11.75 -3.72
N GLU A 96 30.32 13.03 -3.33
CA GLU A 96 29.20 13.98 -3.48
C GLU A 96 28.99 14.49 -4.92
N SER A 97 27.72 14.59 -5.32
CA SER A 97 27.27 15.25 -6.56
C SER A 97 27.05 16.75 -6.36
N LEU A 98 27.46 17.58 -7.33
CA LEU A 98 27.17 19.02 -7.30
C LEU A 98 25.66 19.29 -7.33
N ALA A 99 24.91 18.51 -8.11
CA ALA A 99 23.46 18.66 -8.23
C ALA A 99 22.76 18.42 -6.89
N VAL A 100 23.21 17.39 -6.16
CA VAL A 100 22.73 17.07 -4.80
C VAL A 100 23.03 18.21 -3.82
N ARG A 101 24.25 18.76 -3.83
CA ARG A 101 24.62 19.89 -2.96
C ARG A 101 23.80 21.15 -3.21
N VAL A 102 23.56 21.49 -4.48
CA VAL A 102 22.72 22.63 -4.85
C VAL A 102 21.27 22.39 -4.39
N LEU A 103 20.74 21.19 -4.59
CA LEU A 103 19.38 20.85 -4.18
C LEU A 103 19.21 20.80 -2.64
N ALA A 104 20.20 20.30 -1.91
CA ALA A 104 20.23 20.35 -0.45
C ALA A 104 20.22 21.80 0.05
N THR A 105 20.96 22.69 -0.62
CA THR A 105 20.93 24.13 -0.30
C THR A 105 19.54 24.73 -0.53
N SER A 106 18.85 24.36 -1.61
CA SER A 106 17.45 24.77 -1.83
C SER A 106 16.54 24.37 -0.68
N LEU A 107 16.62 23.11 -0.22
CA LEU A 107 15.80 22.62 0.90
C LEU A 107 16.12 23.36 2.21
N ARG A 108 17.39 23.69 2.47
CA ARG A 108 17.79 24.51 3.63
C ARG A 108 17.18 25.92 3.57
N LEU A 109 17.14 26.54 2.39
CA LEU A 109 16.49 27.85 2.21
C LEU A 109 14.97 27.77 2.46
N ARG A 110 14.31 26.66 2.09
CA ARG A 110 12.89 26.44 2.40
C ARG A 110 12.65 26.31 3.90
N ILE A 111 13.47 25.52 4.59
CA ILE A 111 13.40 25.41 6.06
C ILE A 111 13.60 26.77 6.70
N ALA A 112 14.57 27.56 6.23
CA ALA A 112 14.80 28.91 6.72
C ALA A 112 13.60 29.84 6.44
N ALA A 113 12.94 29.71 5.28
CA ALA A 113 11.74 30.47 4.96
C ALA A 113 10.56 30.10 5.87
N VAL A 114 10.36 28.82 6.16
CA VAL A 114 9.32 28.35 7.10
C VAL A 114 9.62 28.83 8.52
N ALA A 115 10.87 28.79 8.95
CA ALA A 115 11.29 29.21 10.28
C ALA A 115 11.03 30.70 10.59
N LEU A 116 10.80 31.55 9.58
CA LEU A 116 10.39 32.95 9.79
C LEU A 116 8.98 33.08 10.40
N ASP A 117 8.07 32.16 10.05
CA ASP A 117 6.71 32.10 10.60
C ASP A 117 6.60 31.11 11.78
N HIS A 118 7.60 30.23 11.94
CA HIS A 118 7.68 29.19 12.97
C HIS A 118 8.96 29.34 13.79
N PRO A 119 9.03 30.34 14.71
CA PRO A 119 10.24 30.63 15.49
C PRO A 119 10.68 29.44 16.37
N GLU A 120 9.79 28.52 16.71
CA GLU A 120 10.11 27.26 17.37
C GLU A 120 11.19 26.46 16.63
N LEU A 121 11.25 26.53 15.30
CA LEU A 121 12.23 25.79 14.49
C LEU A 121 13.67 26.29 14.64
N THR A 122 13.86 27.52 15.10
CA THR A 122 15.18 28.16 15.28
C THR A 122 15.54 28.41 16.74
N THR A 123 14.56 28.45 17.63
CA THR A 123 14.77 28.72 19.06
C THR A 123 14.90 27.46 19.90
N ASP A 124 14.35 26.34 19.45
CA ASP A 124 14.38 25.07 20.17
C ASP A 124 15.68 24.29 19.88
N PRO A 125 16.57 24.09 20.89
CA PRO A 125 17.83 23.40 20.68
C PRO A 125 17.69 21.96 20.22
N ALA A 126 16.57 21.28 20.53
CA ALA A 126 16.35 19.91 20.09
C ALA A 126 15.99 19.83 18.60
N LEU A 127 15.15 20.75 18.12
CA LEU A 127 14.77 20.86 16.71
C LEU A 127 15.95 21.36 15.86
N VAL A 128 16.64 22.41 16.31
CA VAL A 128 17.82 22.95 15.62
C VAL A 128 18.87 21.86 15.41
N ARG A 129 19.21 21.09 16.47
CA ARG A 129 20.15 19.97 16.34
C ARG A 129 19.70 18.92 15.35
N LEU A 130 18.40 18.60 15.30
CA LEU A 130 17.87 17.61 14.38
C LEU A 130 17.92 18.11 12.93
N ILE A 131 17.50 19.36 12.68
CA ILE A 131 17.54 19.99 11.37
C ILE A 131 18.99 20.11 10.88
N GLU A 132 19.91 20.56 11.72
CA GLU A 132 21.34 20.67 11.39
C GLU A 132 21.99 19.30 11.14
N ALA A 133 21.68 18.29 11.96
CA ALA A 133 22.21 16.95 11.76
C ALA A 133 21.67 16.30 10.48
N ALA A 134 20.38 16.49 10.17
CA ALA A 134 19.77 16.04 8.92
C ALA A 134 20.36 16.79 7.71
N ALA A 135 20.66 18.08 7.85
CA ALA A 135 21.27 18.87 6.79
C ALA A 135 22.76 18.53 6.57
N ALA A 136 23.48 18.08 7.58
CA ALA A 136 24.92 17.82 7.54
C ALA A 136 25.29 16.36 7.23
N ASP A 137 24.32 15.53 6.83
CA ASP A 137 24.51 14.08 6.59
C ASP A 137 25.09 13.31 7.80
N ARG A 138 24.76 13.76 9.02
CA ARG A 138 25.25 13.12 10.26
C ARG A 138 24.21 12.16 10.79
N ASP A 139 23.99 11.05 10.07
CA ASP A 139 22.94 10.05 10.34
C ASP A 139 22.82 9.63 11.80
N LEU A 140 23.95 9.32 12.43
CA LEU A 140 24.02 8.91 13.83
C LEU A 140 23.59 10.03 14.78
N GLU A 141 23.94 11.27 14.48
CA GLU A 141 23.53 12.44 15.25
C GLU A 141 22.07 12.80 15.01
N ALA A 142 21.57 12.71 13.77
CA ALA A 142 20.18 12.93 13.42
C ALA A 142 19.26 11.93 14.14
N VAL A 143 19.63 10.64 14.14
CA VAL A 143 18.92 9.60 14.89
C VAL A 143 18.97 9.85 16.40
N ARG A 144 20.12 10.30 16.94
CA ARG A 144 20.24 10.65 18.37
C ARG A 144 19.39 11.87 18.72
N ALA A 145 19.39 12.91 17.90
CA ALA A 145 18.60 14.13 18.07
C ALA A 145 17.10 13.81 18.01
N LEU A 146 16.68 13.00 17.04
CA LEU A 146 15.29 12.54 16.93
C LEU A 146 14.88 11.69 18.14
N ARG A 147 15.73 10.76 18.60
CA ARG A 147 15.46 9.98 19.82
C ARG A 147 15.38 10.86 21.06
N ALA A 148 16.21 11.90 21.16
CA ALA A 148 16.16 12.86 22.26
C ALA A 148 14.86 13.65 22.24
N LEU A 149 14.43 14.14 21.07
CA LEU A 149 13.16 14.83 20.87
C LEU A 149 11.96 13.94 21.23
N LEU A 150 11.98 12.68 20.79
CA LEU A 150 10.96 11.68 21.13
C LEU A 150 10.92 11.35 22.62
N ARG A 151 12.08 11.31 23.30
CA ARG A 151 12.16 11.04 24.74
C ARG A 151 11.63 12.22 25.55
N ASP A 152 11.92 13.44 25.12
CA ASP A 152 11.54 14.67 25.81
C ASP A 152 10.04 15.00 25.65
N ARG A 153 9.51 14.82 24.43
CA ARG A 153 8.15 15.28 24.06
C ARG A 153 7.16 14.18 23.72
N GLY A 154 7.60 12.92 23.71
CA GLY A 154 6.84 11.83 23.14
C GLY A 154 6.72 11.91 21.61
N ALA A 155 6.11 10.89 21.01
CA ALA A 155 5.95 10.81 19.55
C ALA A 155 5.08 11.93 18.97
N VAL A 156 3.97 12.23 19.64
CA VAL A 156 3.01 13.28 19.25
C VAL A 156 3.66 14.66 19.29
N GLY A 157 4.34 15.00 20.40
CA GLY A 157 5.01 16.30 20.53
C GLY A 157 6.18 16.48 19.56
N ALA A 158 6.96 15.42 19.30
CA ALA A 158 8.04 15.46 18.33
C ALA A 158 7.54 15.65 16.89
N LEU A 159 6.48 14.92 16.49
CA LEU A 159 5.87 15.07 15.16
C LEU A 159 5.25 16.44 14.98
N SER A 160 4.53 16.94 15.98
CA SER A 160 3.91 18.27 15.97
C SER A 160 4.95 19.37 15.75
N ALA A 161 6.09 19.29 16.45
CA ALA A 161 7.16 20.27 16.35
C ALA A 161 7.92 20.23 15.01
N LEU A 162 7.93 19.08 14.33
CA LEU A 162 8.57 18.92 13.02
C LEU A 162 7.63 19.17 11.84
N ALA A 163 6.31 19.16 12.07
CA ALA A 163 5.31 19.15 11.01
C ALA A 163 5.50 20.24 9.94
N PRO A 164 5.80 21.52 10.26
CA PRO A 164 5.95 22.57 9.26
C PRO A 164 7.09 22.34 8.26
N VAL A 165 8.11 21.56 8.62
CA VAL A 165 9.29 21.25 7.79
C VAL A 165 9.49 19.76 7.57
N PHE A 166 8.45 18.96 7.83
CA PHE A 166 8.53 17.50 7.80
C PHE A 166 8.95 16.99 6.43
N GLY A 167 8.35 17.53 5.37
CA GLY A 167 8.68 17.20 3.98
C GLY A 167 10.14 17.53 3.63
N GLU A 168 10.61 18.73 3.99
CA GLU A 168 11.98 19.18 3.72
C GLU A 168 13.03 18.36 4.47
N VAL A 169 12.78 18.02 5.74
CA VAL A 169 13.70 17.19 6.55
C VAL A 169 13.78 15.77 5.99
N LEU A 170 12.66 15.18 5.55
CA LEU A 170 12.67 13.87 4.90
C LEU A 170 13.39 13.92 3.55
N ALA A 171 13.16 14.95 2.74
CA ALA A 171 13.83 15.14 1.46
C ALA A 171 15.35 15.34 1.63
N LEU A 172 15.77 16.15 2.60
CA LEU A 172 17.19 16.35 2.92
C LEU A 172 17.86 15.05 3.31
N ARG A 173 17.23 14.30 4.24
CA ARG A 173 17.77 13.02 4.68
C ARG A 173 17.91 12.03 3.53
N ALA A 174 16.86 11.87 2.73
CA ALA A 174 16.84 10.91 1.62
C ALA A 174 17.69 11.35 0.41
N LEU A 175 18.20 12.59 0.39
CA LEU A 175 19.14 13.07 -0.62
C LEU A 175 20.60 12.89 -0.17
N LEU A 176 20.82 12.85 1.14
CA LEU A 176 22.14 12.82 1.76
C LEU A 176 22.55 11.42 2.23
N ASP A 177 21.59 10.53 2.54
CA ASP A 177 21.86 9.15 3.00
C ASP A 177 22.44 8.19 1.93
N GLU A 178 22.78 8.72 0.75
CA GLU A 178 23.38 8.04 -0.41
C GLU A 178 22.70 6.72 -0.80
N ASN A 179 21.41 6.59 -0.50
CA ASN A 179 20.65 5.37 -0.74
C ASN A 179 19.94 5.42 -2.12
N PRO A 180 20.37 4.60 -3.10
CA PRO A 180 19.85 4.68 -4.47
C PRO A 180 18.37 4.26 -4.61
N LEU A 181 17.73 3.77 -3.54
CA LEU A 181 16.34 3.35 -3.53
C LEU A 181 15.34 4.47 -3.20
N ASN A 182 15.76 5.52 -2.48
CA ASN A 182 14.96 6.70 -2.09
C ASN A 182 15.44 8.01 -2.75
N ASP A 183 16.66 8.08 -3.31
CA ASP A 183 17.20 9.24 -4.04
C ASP A 183 16.22 9.81 -5.10
N ALA A 184 15.55 8.93 -5.85
CA ALA A 184 14.60 9.35 -6.88
C ALA A 184 13.34 10.00 -6.27
N ALA A 185 12.88 9.53 -5.11
CA ALA A 185 11.75 10.12 -4.39
C ALA A 185 12.16 11.46 -3.77
N ALA A 186 13.33 11.54 -3.13
CA ALA A 186 13.89 12.78 -2.59
C ALA A 186 14.04 13.86 -3.67
N TRP A 187 14.55 13.48 -4.84
CA TRP A 187 14.67 14.37 -5.99
C TRP A 187 13.30 14.89 -6.46
N LEU A 188 12.28 14.04 -6.55
CA LEU A 188 10.93 14.44 -6.97
C LEU A 188 10.27 15.39 -5.96
N ILE A 189 10.39 15.09 -4.66
CA ILE A 189 9.93 15.95 -3.56
C ILE A 189 10.63 17.31 -3.62
N ALA A 190 11.96 17.30 -3.68
CA ALA A 190 12.77 18.51 -3.67
C ALA A 190 12.60 19.34 -4.94
N THR A 191 12.38 18.74 -6.10
CA THR A 191 12.14 19.50 -7.35
C THR A 191 10.69 19.90 -7.57
N GLY A 192 9.73 19.30 -6.85
CA GLY A 192 8.31 19.41 -7.19
C GLY A 192 7.98 18.76 -8.54
N GLY A 193 8.85 17.87 -9.05
CA GLY A 193 8.74 17.26 -10.38
C GLY A 193 7.79 16.06 -10.47
N GLY A 194 7.22 15.61 -9.35
CA GLY A 194 6.25 14.51 -9.29
C GLY A 194 6.07 13.92 -7.90
N TYR A 195 5.22 12.91 -7.77
CA TYR A 195 4.95 12.22 -6.50
C TYR A 195 6.16 11.40 -6.03
N ALA A 196 6.37 11.33 -4.71
CA ALA A 196 7.39 10.48 -4.11
C ALA A 196 7.23 9.03 -4.62
N THR A 197 8.21 8.46 -5.32
CA THR A 197 8.12 7.10 -5.93
C THR A 197 8.24 5.96 -4.91
N ALA A 198 8.49 6.31 -3.65
CA ALA A 198 8.56 5.43 -2.50
C ALA A 198 8.02 6.17 -1.28
N ASP A 199 7.49 5.42 -0.32
CA ASP A 199 7.03 5.95 0.96
C ASP A 199 8.19 6.66 1.68
N PRO A 200 8.02 7.95 2.04
CA PRO A 200 9.12 8.75 2.59
C PRO A 200 9.46 8.40 4.05
N ILE A 201 8.65 7.56 4.72
CA ILE A 201 8.86 7.11 6.11
C ILE A 201 9.57 5.74 6.17
N THR A 202 9.30 4.86 5.22
CA THR A 202 9.66 3.43 5.20
C THR A 202 10.53 3.05 3.99
N GLY A 203 10.62 3.93 2.98
CA GLY A 203 11.38 3.71 1.74
C GLY A 203 10.76 2.69 0.78
N ILE A 204 9.52 2.24 1.04
CA ILE A 204 8.87 1.20 0.23
C ILE A 204 8.37 1.81 -1.09
N SER A 205 8.84 1.31 -2.23
CA SER A 205 8.41 1.84 -3.54
C SER A 205 6.89 1.75 -3.75
N ASN A 206 6.33 2.76 -4.40
CA ASN A 206 4.91 2.81 -4.76
C ASN A 206 4.50 1.64 -5.67
N ARG A 207 5.45 1.10 -6.44
CA ARG A 207 5.22 -0.09 -7.27
C ARG A 207 4.92 -1.32 -6.41
N ILE A 208 5.60 -1.47 -5.27
CA ILE A 208 5.33 -2.53 -4.31
C ILE A 208 3.97 -2.28 -3.65
N ILE A 209 3.66 -1.04 -3.29
CA ILE A 209 2.38 -0.66 -2.68
C ILE A 209 1.21 -0.90 -3.63
N ALA A 210 1.32 -0.53 -4.91
CA ALA A 210 0.33 -0.82 -5.95
C ALA A 210 0.15 -2.33 -6.21
N VAL A 211 1.18 -3.15 -5.96
CA VAL A 211 1.07 -4.61 -5.99
C VAL A 211 0.34 -5.17 -4.76
N LEU A 212 0.53 -4.54 -3.60
CA LEU A 212 -0.13 -4.92 -2.35
C LEU A 212 -1.59 -4.45 -2.29
N ASP A 213 -1.91 -3.33 -2.94
CA ASP A 213 -3.22 -2.66 -2.88
C ASP A 213 -4.07 -2.83 -4.15
N ARG A 214 -4.45 -4.09 -4.44
CA ARG A 214 -5.21 -4.50 -5.65
C ARG A 214 -6.71 -4.63 -5.43
N GLY A 215 -7.27 -3.99 -4.41
CA GLY A 215 -8.70 -4.03 -4.16
C GLY A 215 -9.50 -3.53 -5.37
N GLU A 216 -10.43 -4.30 -5.94
CA GLU A 216 -11.25 -3.83 -7.08
C GLU A 216 -12.14 -2.63 -6.73
N GLY A 217 -12.25 -2.28 -5.44
CA GLY A 217 -13.22 -1.35 -4.91
C GLY A 217 -14.59 -2.01 -4.84
N GLY A 218 -15.37 -1.72 -3.81
CA GLY A 218 -16.72 -2.24 -3.61
C GLY A 218 -17.56 -1.23 -2.86
N ALA A 219 -18.86 -1.17 -3.14
CA ALA A 219 -19.77 -0.27 -2.45
C ALA A 219 -21.12 -0.95 -2.23
N ARG A 220 -21.62 -0.91 -1.00
CA ARG A 220 -22.93 -1.46 -0.65
C ARG A 220 -23.76 -0.43 0.09
N ARG A 221 -25.02 -0.29 -0.30
CA ARG A 221 -25.97 0.58 0.40
C ARG A 221 -26.09 0.19 1.86
N VAL A 222 -26.08 1.21 2.71
CA VAL A 222 -26.39 1.10 4.12
C VAL A 222 -27.30 2.25 4.49
N GLU A 223 -28.29 1.98 5.32
CA GLU A 223 -29.15 3.04 5.86
C GLU A 223 -28.49 3.66 7.09
N PRO A 224 -28.37 5.00 7.16
CA PRO A 224 -27.92 5.66 8.38
C PRO A 224 -28.93 5.38 9.52
N GLY A 225 -28.43 5.14 10.73
CA GLY A 225 -29.31 4.93 11.88
C GLY A 225 -30.10 6.22 12.23
N PRO A 226 -31.24 6.13 12.96
CA PRO A 226 -32.08 7.30 13.24
C PRO A 226 -31.35 8.49 13.89
N ALA A 227 -30.43 8.20 14.83
CA ALA A 227 -29.61 9.22 15.49
C ALA A 227 -28.50 9.81 14.60
N GLU A 228 -28.09 9.08 13.55
CA GLU A 228 -27.17 9.59 12.53
C GLU A 228 -27.94 10.51 11.58
N SER A 229 -29.07 10.04 11.05
CA SER A 229 -29.98 10.80 10.18
C SER A 229 -30.46 12.11 10.79
N GLY A 230 -30.68 12.17 12.11
CA GLY A 230 -31.08 13.40 12.80
C GLY A 230 -29.97 14.45 12.94
N ARG A 231 -28.69 14.06 12.81
CA ARG A 231 -27.53 14.98 12.88
C ARG A 231 -27.02 15.41 11.52
N LEU A 232 -27.40 14.66 10.50
CA LEU A 232 -27.10 14.92 9.11
C LEU A 232 -27.78 16.23 8.64
N SER A 233 -27.05 17.05 7.90
CA SER A 233 -27.54 18.35 7.44
C SER A 233 -28.75 18.21 6.50
N SER A 234 -29.68 19.17 6.56
CA SER A 234 -30.88 19.22 5.69
C SER A 234 -30.70 20.12 4.46
N HIS A 235 -29.67 20.96 4.48
CA HIS A 235 -29.31 21.87 3.39
C HIS A 235 -27.82 21.78 3.06
N GLY A 236 -27.47 22.05 1.81
CA GLY A 236 -26.08 22.06 1.36
C GLY A 236 -25.30 23.32 1.77
N SER A 237 -24.11 23.11 2.31
CA SER A 237 -23.06 24.11 2.58
C SER A 237 -21.73 23.41 2.83
N LEU A 238 -20.59 24.10 2.74
CA LEU A 238 -19.29 23.51 3.03
C LEU A 238 -19.27 22.87 4.43
N LEU A 239 -19.62 23.64 5.46
CA LEU A 239 -19.63 23.13 6.84
C LEU A 239 -20.67 22.03 7.05
N GLY A 240 -21.81 22.08 6.35
CA GLY A 240 -22.81 21.01 6.38
C GLY A 240 -22.25 19.70 5.82
N PHE A 241 -21.57 19.76 4.68
CA PHE A 241 -20.94 18.59 4.04
C PHE A 241 -19.77 18.03 4.86
N LEU A 242 -18.91 18.89 5.44
CA LEU A 242 -17.85 18.43 6.34
C LEU A 242 -18.42 17.87 7.66
N GLY A 243 -19.47 18.50 8.19
CA GLY A 243 -20.19 18.01 9.36
C GLY A 243 -20.82 16.64 9.14
N ASP A 244 -21.40 16.40 7.96
CA ASP A 244 -21.90 15.09 7.56
C ASP A 244 -20.77 14.03 7.53
N ILE A 245 -19.58 14.39 7.00
CA ILE A 245 -18.39 13.53 7.01
C ILE A 245 -17.99 13.19 8.45
N SER A 246 -18.03 14.17 9.37
CA SER A 246 -17.79 13.93 10.81
C SER A 246 -18.85 12.97 11.40
N VAL A 247 -20.13 13.18 11.08
CA VAL A 247 -21.25 12.35 11.56
C VAL A 247 -21.13 10.88 11.14
N ILE A 248 -20.79 10.60 9.88
CA ILE A 248 -20.61 9.22 9.40
C ILE A 248 -19.29 8.60 9.90
N GLY A 249 -18.30 9.46 10.18
CA GLY A 249 -16.98 9.12 10.69
C GLY A 249 -16.16 8.24 9.75
N THR A 250 -14.97 7.87 10.21
CA THR A 250 -14.00 7.03 9.48
C THR A 250 -14.34 5.53 9.63
N THR A 251 -15.57 5.17 9.25
CA THR A 251 -16.18 3.84 9.47
C THR A 251 -16.15 2.94 8.25
N GLY A 252 -15.38 3.31 7.21
CA GLY A 252 -15.44 2.69 5.89
C GLY A 252 -16.71 3.07 5.14
N ARG A 253 -17.34 4.20 5.48
CA ARG A 253 -18.58 4.67 4.84
C ARG A 253 -18.37 5.96 4.08
N VAL A 254 -19.24 6.21 3.11
CA VAL A 254 -19.34 7.48 2.36
C VAL A 254 -20.80 7.87 2.23
N LEU A 255 -21.05 9.15 1.95
CA LEU A 255 -22.39 9.68 1.79
C LEU A 255 -22.56 10.26 0.39
N LEU A 256 -23.62 9.84 -0.29
CA LEU A 256 -24.05 10.41 -1.57
C LEU A 256 -25.38 11.11 -1.38
N ARG A 257 -25.45 12.36 -1.84
CA ARG A 257 -26.62 13.23 -1.68
C ARG A 257 -27.06 13.84 -2.99
N SER A 258 -28.37 14.07 -3.11
CA SER A 258 -28.95 14.95 -4.12
C SER A 258 -29.41 16.23 -3.44
N VAL A 259 -28.98 17.36 -3.97
CA VAL A 259 -29.35 18.70 -3.53
C VAL A 259 -30.17 19.35 -4.63
N GLU A 260 -31.35 19.86 -4.27
CA GLU A 260 -32.09 20.79 -5.12
C GLU A 260 -31.46 22.17 -4.93
N GLY A 261 -30.73 22.63 -5.95
CA GLY A 261 -30.08 23.93 -5.92
C GLY A 261 -31.08 25.10 -5.85
N PRO A 262 -30.61 26.34 -5.63
CA PRO A 262 -31.49 27.50 -5.57
C PRO A 262 -32.25 27.76 -6.88
N ASP A 263 -31.71 27.24 -7.99
CA ASP A 263 -32.26 27.28 -9.33
C ASP A 263 -33.22 26.11 -9.64
N GLY A 264 -33.55 25.28 -8.66
CA GLY A 264 -34.43 24.11 -8.82
C GLY A 264 -33.78 22.92 -9.52
N VAL A 265 -32.49 23.01 -9.89
CA VAL A 265 -31.78 21.91 -10.55
C VAL A 265 -31.26 20.91 -9.52
N ILE A 266 -31.52 19.62 -9.74
CA ILE A 266 -30.97 18.56 -8.89
C ILE A 266 -29.50 18.31 -9.24
N ARG A 267 -28.63 18.47 -8.25
CA ARG A 267 -27.19 18.19 -8.33
C ARG A 267 -26.78 17.18 -7.28
N HIS A 268 -25.61 16.57 -7.44
CA HIS A 268 -25.16 15.51 -6.55
C HIS A 268 -23.87 15.84 -5.82
N VAL A 269 -23.76 15.39 -4.57
CA VAL A 269 -22.58 15.59 -3.73
C VAL A 269 -22.08 14.24 -3.23
N VAL A 270 -20.78 13.98 -3.43
CA VAL A 270 -20.07 12.83 -2.85
C VAL A 270 -19.25 13.34 -1.68
N GLN A 271 -19.44 12.74 -0.51
CA GLN A 271 -18.75 13.10 0.72
C GLN A 271 -17.92 11.92 1.23
N ALA A 272 -16.60 12.11 1.28
CA ALA A 272 -15.63 11.05 1.52
C ALA A 272 -14.81 11.31 2.82
N PRO A 273 -15.01 10.52 3.89
CA PRO A 273 -14.20 10.61 5.10
C PRO A 273 -12.76 10.15 4.93
N GLY A 274 -11.94 10.54 5.92
CA GLY A 274 -10.58 10.06 6.11
C GLY A 274 -10.47 8.60 6.58
N MET A 275 -9.30 8.26 7.10
CA MET A 275 -8.93 6.91 7.51
C MET A 275 -9.38 6.53 8.92
N ARG A 276 -9.62 5.24 9.17
CA ARG A 276 -9.90 4.73 10.52
C ARG A 276 -8.61 4.71 11.36
N ALA A 277 -8.59 5.44 12.47
CA ALA A 277 -7.51 5.34 13.45
C ALA A 277 -7.59 4.00 14.19
N GLY A 278 -6.54 3.17 14.07
CA GLY A 278 -6.40 1.88 14.75
C GLY A 278 -6.66 0.63 13.90
N ARG A 279 -6.30 -0.53 14.47
CA ARG A 279 -6.50 -1.91 14.00
C ARG A 279 -6.88 -2.07 12.51
N LEU A 280 -5.88 -2.16 11.61
CA LEU A 280 -5.97 -2.49 10.16
C LEU A 280 -7.17 -3.39 9.83
N ASP A 281 -8.30 -2.79 9.45
CA ASP A 281 -9.49 -3.54 9.06
C ASP A 281 -9.38 -3.91 7.59
N ALA A 282 -9.52 -5.18 7.32
CA ALA A 282 -9.11 -5.75 6.06
C ALA A 282 -10.07 -5.46 4.90
N ASP A 283 -11.26 -5.02 5.26
CA ASP A 283 -12.39 -5.01 4.38
C ASP A 283 -12.77 -3.57 3.99
N SER A 284 -11.99 -2.55 4.35
CA SER A 284 -12.31 -1.13 4.12
C SER A 284 -11.14 -0.38 3.47
N PRO A 285 -11.38 0.41 2.40
CA PRO A 285 -10.34 1.22 1.76
C PRO A 285 -9.90 2.44 2.57
N GLN A 286 -10.56 2.69 3.71
CA GLN A 286 -10.18 3.74 4.68
C GLN A 286 -9.14 3.24 5.71
N ASP A 287 -8.38 2.16 5.43
CA ASP A 287 -7.26 1.73 6.27
C ASP A 287 -5.96 2.51 5.97
N LEU A 288 -4.92 2.33 6.79
CA LEU A 288 -3.64 3.06 6.63
C LEU A 288 -2.98 2.83 5.25
N LEU A 289 -3.13 1.63 4.68
CA LEU A 289 -2.55 1.29 3.39
C LEU A 289 -3.36 1.93 2.24
N GLY A 290 -4.70 1.88 2.31
CA GLY A 290 -5.60 2.53 1.34
C GLY A 290 -5.57 4.06 1.39
N ALA A 291 -5.33 4.63 2.57
CA ALA A 291 -5.08 6.06 2.74
C ALA A 291 -3.80 6.51 2.03
N PHE A 292 -2.72 5.76 2.25
CA PHE A 292 -1.44 6.02 1.60
C PHE A 292 -1.52 5.83 0.08
N SER A 293 -2.17 4.75 -0.39
CA SER A 293 -2.31 4.51 -1.83
C SER A 293 -3.16 5.60 -2.50
N SER A 294 -4.18 6.14 -1.82
CA SER A 294 -4.99 7.25 -2.34
C SER A 294 -4.18 8.53 -2.51
N ALA A 295 -3.27 8.83 -1.58
CA ALA A 295 -2.35 9.96 -1.70
C ALA A 295 -1.45 9.81 -2.93
N VAL A 296 -0.87 8.63 -3.10
CA VAL A 296 0.28 8.43 -3.98
C VAL A 296 -0.05 7.87 -5.38
N LEU A 297 -1.18 7.20 -5.55
CA LEU A 297 -1.63 6.64 -6.84
C LEU A 297 -2.74 7.51 -7.44
N ASP A 298 -2.81 7.52 -8.78
CA ASP A 298 -3.92 8.16 -9.53
C ASP A 298 -5.24 7.37 -9.41
N SER A 299 -5.17 6.10 -9.00
CA SER A 299 -6.34 5.25 -8.74
C SER A 299 -6.08 4.32 -7.57
N SER A 300 -6.98 4.33 -6.58
CA SER A 300 -6.94 3.48 -5.38
C SER A 300 -8.23 2.66 -5.23
N PRO A 301 -8.27 1.61 -4.38
CA PRO A 301 -9.53 0.93 -4.09
C PRO A 301 -10.60 1.88 -3.56
N TYR A 302 -10.20 2.96 -2.86
CA TYR A 302 -11.11 3.99 -2.39
C TYR A 302 -11.77 4.72 -3.57
N SER A 303 -11.00 5.28 -4.51
CA SER A 303 -11.60 5.98 -5.66
C SER A 303 -12.44 5.06 -6.55
N ARG A 304 -12.03 3.79 -6.72
CA ARG A 304 -12.85 2.78 -7.42
C ARG A 304 -14.15 2.44 -6.68
N ALA A 305 -14.10 2.35 -5.35
CA ALA A 305 -15.28 2.12 -4.52
C ALA A 305 -16.24 3.33 -4.56
N LEU A 306 -15.72 4.56 -4.60
CA LEU A 306 -16.53 5.77 -4.81
C LEU A 306 -17.22 5.75 -6.18
N ALA A 307 -16.51 5.40 -7.25
CA ALA A 307 -17.10 5.28 -8.58
C ALA A 307 -18.26 4.26 -8.61
N ARG A 308 -18.13 3.12 -7.91
CA ARG A 308 -19.22 2.13 -7.76
C ARG A 308 -20.39 2.66 -6.95
N ALA A 309 -20.14 3.38 -5.86
CA ALA A 309 -21.20 4.01 -5.06
C ALA A 309 -22.00 5.02 -5.89
N VAL A 310 -21.31 5.83 -6.70
CA VAL A 310 -21.92 6.80 -7.63
C VAL A 310 -22.75 6.10 -8.70
N ALA A 311 -22.21 5.04 -9.31
CA ALA A 311 -22.94 4.26 -10.31
C ALA A 311 -24.20 3.62 -9.71
N ASP A 312 -24.10 2.99 -8.53
CA ASP A 312 -25.22 2.36 -7.85
C ASP A 312 -26.27 3.39 -7.40
N TYR A 313 -25.86 4.59 -6.98
CA TYR A 313 -26.79 5.67 -6.61
C TYR A 313 -27.72 6.06 -7.76
N GLY A 314 -27.33 5.79 -9.00
CA GLY A 314 -28.15 6.04 -10.18
C GLY A 314 -28.10 7.50 -10.63
N ILE A 315 -26.93 8.15 -10.50
CA ILE A 315 -26.73 9.50 -11.06
C ILE A 315 -26.86 9.44 -12.58
N PRO A 316 -27.69 10.29 -13.22
CA PRO A 316 -27.81 10.34 -14.67
C PRO A 316 -26.49 10.75 -15.35
N PRO A 317 -26.16 10.21 -16.55
CA PRO A 317 -25.04 10.71 -17.33
C PRO A 317 -25.16 12.21 -17.60
N GLY A 318 -24.05 12.94 -17.52
CA GLY A 318 -23.98 14.39 -17.69
C GLY A 318 -24.45 15.22 -16.48
N ALA A 319 -24.99 14.59 -15.43
CA ALA A 319 -25.38 15.30 -14.21
C ALA A 319 -24.17 15.92 -13.49
N GLU A 320 -24.42 17.01 -12.77
CA GLU A 320 -23.39 17.75 -12.05
C GLU A 320 -23.07 17.11 -10.70
N ILE A 321 -21.77 16.91 -10.44
CA ILE A 321 -21.27 16.31 -9.21
C ILE A 321 -20.24 17.23 -8.55
N ALA A 322 -20.42 17.51 -7.26
CA ALA A 322 -19.39 18.05 -6.39
C ALA A 322 -18.79 16.93 -5.54
N LEU A 323 -17.46 16.88 -5.45
CA LEU A 323 -16.74 15.90 -4.65
C LEU A 323 -16.08 16.58 -3.47
N ILE A 324 -16.33 16.11 -2.25
CA ILE A 324 -15.86 16.73 -1.01
C ILE A 324 -15.23 15.65 -0.14
N GLY A 325 -14.00 15.84 0.30
CA GLY A 325 -13.29 14.84 1.08
C GLY A 325 -12.35 15.41 2.13
N HIS A 326 -12.12 14.62 3.17
CA HIS A 326 -11.16 14.90 4.24
C HIS A 326 -10.08 13.81 4.28
N SER A 327 -8.82 14.19 4.52
CA SER A 327 -7.70 13.25 4.66
C SER A 327 -7.59 12.30 3.45
N ALA A 328 -7.49 11.00 3.66
CA ALA A 328 -7.52 9.97 2.61
C ALA A 328 -8.72 10.12 1.64
N GLY A 329 -9.87 10.58 2.12
CA GLY A 329 -11.05 10.81 1.32
C GLY A 329 -10.89 11.96 0.33
N GLY A 330 -10.16 13.02 0.70
CA GLY A 330 -9.81 14.12 -0.20
C GLY A 330 -8.92 13.67 -1.36
N ALA A 331 -7.91 12.85 -1.05
CA ALA A 331 -7.07 12.24 -2.08
C ALA A 331 -7.88 11.30 -3.01
N ALA A 332 -8.82 10.52 -2.46
CA ALA A 332 -9.68 9.64 -3.23
C ALA A 332 -10.66 10.38 -4.16
N VAL A 333 -11.24 11.50 -3.71
CA VAL A 333 -12.12 12.30 -4.58
C VAL A 333 -11.36 13.00 -5.70
N LEU A 334 -10.13 13.47 -5.43
CA LEU A 334 -9.31 14.05 -6.50
C LEU A 334 -8.89 12.97 -7.49
N ASN A 335 -8.53 11.77 -7.05
CA ASN A 335 -8.32 10.63 -7.96
C ASN A 335 -9.53 10.35 -8.86
N LEU A 336 -10.74 10.43 -8.33
CA LEU A 336 -11.96 10.30 -9.11
C LEU A 336 -12.16 11.45 -10.10
N ALA A 337 -11.78 12.68 -9.73
CA ALA A 337 -11.78 13.82 -10.63
C ALA A 337 -10.71 13.75 -11.74
N GLN A 338 -9.63 12.98 -11.55
CA GLN A 338 -8.62 12.72 -12.61
C GLN A 338 -9.07 11.61 -13.58
N ASP A 339 -10.07 10.80 -13.21
CA ASP A 339 -10.54 9.68 -14.02
C ASP A 339 -11.33 10.18 -15.23
N ARG A 340 -10.73 10.03 -16.42
CA ARG A 340 -11.33 10.46 -17.69
C ARG A 340 -12.64 9.73 -18.01
N GLU A 341 -12.78 8.47 -17.63
CA GLU A 341 -14.02 7.71 -17.88
C GLU A 341 -15.13 8.22 -16.97
N PHE A 342 -14.80 8.48 -15.69
CA PHE A 342 -15.74 9.07 -14.75
C PHE A 342 -16.18 10.48 -15.20
N CYS A 343 -15.25 11.35 -15.56
CA CYS A 343 -15.54 12.70 -16.04
C CYS A 343 -16.19 12.74 -17.43
N ALA A 344 -16.02 11.71 -18.28
CA ALA A 344 -16.78 11.58 -19.51
C ALA A 344 -18.25 11.23 -19.25
N ARG A 345 -18.51 10.48 -18.17
CA ARG A 345 -19.87 10.08 -17.78
C ARG A 345 -20.61 11.14 -16.96
N TYR A 346 -19.89 11.89 -16.13
CA TYR A 346 -20.46 12.87 -15.20
C TYR A 346 -19.74 14.22 -15.28
N ARG A 347 -20.46 15.33 -15.08
CA ARG A 347 -19.84 16.66 -15.02
C ARG A 347 -19.35 16.92 -13.60
N VAL A 348 -18.09 16.63 -13.33
CA VAL A 348 -17.45 17.04 -12.07
C VAL A 348 -17.22 18.54 -12.12
N THR A 349 -17.91 19.29 -11.26
CA THR A 349 -17.85 20.76 -11.25
C THR A 349 -16.92 21.27 -10.15
N HIS A 350 -16.90 20.59 -9.00
CA HIS A 350 -16.16 20.99 -7.81
C HIS A 350 -15.44 19.78 -7.20
N ALA A 351 -14.22 20.00 -6.73
CA ALA A 351 -13.48 19.08 -5.88
C ALA A 351 -12.89 19.83 -4.69
N VAL A 352 -13.37 19.54 -3.48
CA VAL A 352 -12.91 20.19 -2.24
C VAL A 352 -12.20 19.16 -1.36
N ALA A 353 -10.92 19.38 -1.09
CA ALA A 353 -10.09 18.50 -0.28
C ALA A 353 -9.60 19.23 0.96
N VAL A 354 -9.85 18.65 2.14
CA VAL A 354 -9.48 19.23 3.44
C VAL A 354 -8.49 18.31 4.14
N GLY A 355 -7.34 18.83 4.56
CA GLY A 355 -6.28 18.08 5.23
C GLY A 355 -5.78 16.87 4.43
N SER A 356 -5.64 17.03 3.11
CA SER A 356 -5.43 15.91 2.17
C SER A 356 -4.20 16.12 1.29
N PRO A 357 -3.39 15.06 1.03
CA PRO A 357 -2.27 15.13 0.09
C PRO A 357 -2.77 15.06 -1.36
N VAL A 358 -2.86 16.22 -2.03
CA VAL A 358 -3.46 16.37 -3.36
C VAL A 358 -2.60 17.16 -4.34
N ASP A 359 -1.40 17.58 -3.96
CA ASP A 359 -0.59 18.55 -4.67
C ASP A 359 -0.10 18.08 -6.04
N PHE A 360 -0.05 16.77 -6.29
CA PHE A 360 0.30 16.22 -7.61
C PHE A 360 -0.90 15.76 -8.44
N LYS A 361 -2.13 15.95 -7.94
CA LYS A 361 -3.35 15.53 -8.65
C LYS A 361 -3.86 16.63 -9.58
N ARG A 362 -4.49 16.25 -10.70
CA ARG A 362 -5.07 17.18 -11.69
C ARG A 362 -6.40 16.65 -12.22
N PRO A 363 -7.51 17.40 -12.08
CA PRO A 363 -8.78 17.00 -12.69
C PRO A 363 -8.64 16.76 -14.20
N ALA A 364 -9.38 15.79 -14.73
CA ALA A 364 -9.42 15.49 -16.15
C ALA A 364 -10.07 16.62 -16.95
N ASP A 365 -11.09 17.29 -16.39
CA ASP A 365 -11.72 18.47 -16.95
C ASP A 365 -11.12 19.74 -16.32
N PRO A 366 -10.44 20.61 -17.09
CA PRO A 366 -9.83 21.84 -16.57
C PRO A 366 -10.85 22.87 -16.05
N ARG A 367 -12.15 22.68 -16.32
CA ARG A 367 -13.23 23.52 -15.79
C ARG A 367 -13.63 23.11 -14.36
N THR A 368 -13.16 21.96 -13.88
CA THR A 368 -13.40 21.53 -12.50
C THR A 368 -12.73 22.53 -11.56
N TRP A 369 -13.51 23.18 -10.71
CA TRP A 369 -12.97 24.07 -9.69
C TRP A 369 -12.48 23.26 -8.48
N VAL A 370 -11.25 23.53 -8.04
CA VAL A 370 -10.61 22.78 -6.95
C VAL A 370 -10.27 23.72 -5.79
N ALA A 371 -10.60 23.27 -4.58
CA ALA A 371 -10.16 23.91 -3.34
C ALA A 371 -9.41 22.91 -2.46
N ALA A 372 -8.25 23.33 -1.94
CA ALA A 372 -7.44 22.56 -0.99
C ALA A 372 -7.25 23.40 0.28
N VAL A 373 -7.62 22.85 1.44
CA VAL A 373 -7.44 23.49 2.75
C VAL A 373 -6.55 22.63 3.63
N THR A 374 -5.37 23.12 3.99
CA THR A 374 -4.33 22.38 4.72
C THR A 374 -3.85 23.14 5.94
N ASN A 375 -3.43 22.40 6.96
CA ASN A 375 -2.83 22.95 8.16
C ASN A 375 -1.33 22.66 8.17
N GLN A 376 -0.50 23.67 8.43
CA GLN A 376 0.96 23.57 8.43
C GLN A 376 1.52 22.63 9.50
N HIS A 377 0.75 22.36 10.56
CA HIS A 377 1.10 21.40 11.61
C HIS A 377 0.50 20.02 11.39
N ASP A 378 -0.22 19.82 10.28
CA ASP A 378 -0.75 18.53 9.87
C ASP A 378 0.22 17.87 8.89
N ILE A 379 0.82 16.75 9.32
CA ILE A 379 1.80 16.03 8.49
C ILE A 379 1.14 15.28 7.32
N ILE A 380 -0.16 15.04 7.35
CA ILE A 380 -0.84 14.17 6.38
C ILE A 380 -0.90 14.80 4.98
N PRO A 381 -1.27 16.08 4.80
CA PRO A 381 -1.10 16.78 3.53
C PRO A 381 0.31 16.66 2.94
N THR A 382 1.34 16.64 3.79
CA THR A 382 2.74 16.65 3.33
C THR A 382 3.26 15.31 2.82
N LEU A 383 2.47 14.25 2.91
CA LEU A 383 2.90 12.90 2.53
C LEU A 383 3.10 12.70 1.03
N ASP A 384 2.54 13.58 0.19
CA ASP A 384 2.84 13.59 -1.26
C ASP A 384 4.15 14.32 -1.58
N GLY A 385 4.77 14.97 -0.59
CA GLY A 385 6.04 15.67 -0.71
C GLY A 385 5.93 17.19 -0.76
N GLN A 386 4.74 17.77 -0.63
CA GLN A 386 4.58 19.24 -0.60
C GLN A 386 4.07 19.70 0.77
N GLY A 387 4.67 20.75 1.32
CA GLY A 387 4.27 21.29 2.63
C GLY A 387 4.49 22.79 2.70
N ALA A 388 4.56 23.36 3.91
CA ALA A 388 4.69 24.80 4.12
C ALA A 388 5.95 25.40 3.47
N GLY A 389 7.01 24.60 3.29
CA GLY A 389 8.24 24.99 2.61
C GLY A 389 8.22 24.84 1.09
N ALA A 390 7.15 24.31 0.50
CA ALA A 390 7.02 24.13 -0.94
C ALA A 390 7.25 25.47 -1.67
N CYS A 391 8.15 25.45 -2.64
CA CYS A 391 8.50 26.65 -3.39
C CYS A 391 7.92 26.65 -4.81
N ALA A 392 7.27 25.56 -5.26
CA ALA A 392 6.61 25.49 -6.56
C ALA A 392 5.09 25.66 -6.41
N GLY A 393 4.51 26.62 -7.12
CA GLY A 393 3.05 26.72 -7.27
C GLY A 393 2.55 25.70 -8.28
N LEU A 394 2.24 24.48 -7.83
CA LEU A 394 1.90 23.36 -8.73
C LEU A 394 0.57 23.56 -9.48
N HIS A 395 -0.37 24.32 -8.88
CA HIS A 395 -1.71 24.56 -9.40
C HIS A 395 -2.13 26.03 -9.27
N PRO A 396 -1.69 26.92 -10.17
CA PRO A 396 -2.02 28.35 -10.11
C PRO A 396 -3.52 28.65 -10.28
N GLY A 397 -4.32 27.69 -10.76
CA GLY A 397 -5.78 27.82 -10.91
C GLY A 397 -6.61 27.26 -9.76
N TRP A 398 -5.98 26.72 -8.71
CA TRP A 398 -6.68 26.18 -7.55
C TRP A 398 -6.83 27.23 -6.45
N TYR A 399 -7.89 27.08 -5.65
CA TYR A 399 -8.02 27.84 -4.41
C TYR A 399 -7.33 27.07 -3.28
N VAL A 400 -6.11 27.49 -2.91
CA VAL A 400 -5.30 26.82 -1.89
C VAL A 400 -5.25 27.68 -0.64
N VAL A 401 -5.60 27.09 0.50
CA VAL A 401 -5.54 27.70 1.83
C VAL A 401 -4.61 26.86 2.69
N ASP A 402 -3.45 27.41 3.02
CA ASP A 402 -2.51 26.80 3.96
C ASP A 402 -2.39 27.70 5.19
N TYR A 403 -2.67 27.14 6.37
CA TYR A 403 -2.80 27.92 7.61
C TYR A 403 -2.15 27.23 8.81
N ALA A 404 -1.87 28.00 9.87
CA ALA A 404 -1.49 27.47 11.17
C ALA A 404 -2.62 27.72 12.18
N ASP A 405 -2.94 26.71 12.99
CA ASP A 405 -3.92 26.82 14.08
C ASP A 405 -3.22 26.91 15.45
N PRO A 406 -3.79 27.60 16.46
CA PRO A 406 -3.13 27.88 17.74
C PRO A 406 -2.74 26.66 18.59
N THR A 407 -3.25 25.46 18.28
CA THR A 407 -2.89 24.26 19.03
C THR A 407 -1.56 23.68 18.61
N HIS A 408 -1.16 23.85 17.34
CA HIS A 408 0.06 23.31 16.75
C HIS A 408 0.23 21.79 16.99
N LEU A 409 -0.85 21.06 17.31
CA LEU A 409 -0.77 19.69 17.84
C LEU A 409 -1.31 18.66 16.85
N PHE A 410 -0.42 17.83 16.32
CA PHE A 410 -0.76 16.61 15.60
C PHE A 410 -0.98 15.45 16.59
N PRO A 411 -2.01 14.59 16.45
CA PRO A 411 -2.95 14.49 15.33
C PRO A 411 -4.25 15.30 15.49
N LEU A 412 -4.36 16.16 16.51
CA LEU A 412 -5.59 16.92 16.77
C LEU A 412 -5.92 17.88 15.61
N CYS A 413 -4.90 18.58 15.10
CA CYS A 413 -4.99 19.46 13.92
C CYS A 413 -5.48 18.73 12.66
N HIS A 414 -5.26 17.42 12.55
CA HIS A 414 -5.70 16.61 11.41
C HIS A 414 -7.18 16.20 11.49
N SER A 415 -7.80 16.29 12.67
CA SER A 415 -9.19 15.85 12.84
C SER A 415 -10.16 16.72 12.03
N ILE A 416 -11.20 16.10 11.47
CA ILE A 416 -12.20 16.83 10.68
C ILE A 416 -12.92 17.88 11.52
N ASP A 417 -13.20 17.58 12.79
CA ASP A 417 -13.85 18.52 13.71
C ASP A 417 -12.97 19.76 13.94
N ARG A 418 -11.65 19.58 13.97
CA ARG A 418 -10.71 20.71 14.08
C ARG A 418 -10.72 21.57 12.82
N TYR A 419 -10.65 20.97 11.63
CA TYR A 419 -10.78 21.70 10.36
C TYR A 419 -12.13 22.44 10.25
N ILE A 420 -13.25 21.82 10.67
CA ILE A 420 -14.57 22.46 10.73
C ILE A 420 -14.52 23.68 11.66
N GLY A 421 -13.96 23.53 12.86
CA GLY A 421 -13.79 24.62 13.81
C GLY A 421 -12.94 25.76 13.26
N ASN A 422 -11.83 25.45 12.57
CA ASN A 422 -10.98 26.46 11.96
C ASN A 422 -11.69 27.18 10.80
N LEU A 423 -12.38 26.46 9.91
CA LEU A 423 -13.18 27.07 8.84
C LEU A 423 -14.34 27.94 9.37
N ALA A 424 -14.90 27.58 10.53
CA ALA A 424 -15.98 28.34 11.14
C ALA A 424 -15.49 29.61 11.84
N HIS A 425 -14.31 29.57 12.48
CA HIS A 425 -13.88 30.62 13.42
C HIS A 425 -12.58 31.32 13.06
N ASP A 426 -11.61 30.59 12.48
CA ASP A 426 -10.27 31.11 12.19
C ASP A 426 -10.07 31.49 10.71
N LEU A 427 -10.85 30.89 9.80
CA LEU A 427 -10.78 31.07 8.35
C LEU A 427 -12.16 31.40 7.72
N PRO A 428 -12.92 32.38 8.26
CA PRO A 428 -14.26 32.68 7.76
C PRO A 428 -14.26 33.12 6.29
N GLU A 429 -13.23 33.84 5.83
CA GLU A 429 -13.11 34.28 4.43
C GLU A 429 -12.91 33.10 3.48
N ALA A 430 -12.10 32.11 3.88
CA ALA A 430 -11.90 30.90 3.10
C ALA A 430 -13.18 30.07 3.00
N ARG A 431 -13.88 29.92 4.13
CA ARG A 431 -15.19 29.26 4.17
C ARG A 431 -16.17 29.97 3.22
N GLU A 432 -16.28 31.29 3.32
CA GLU A 432 -17.20 32.09 2.50
C GLU A 432 -16.89 31.98 1.02
N HIS A 433 -15.62 32.08 0.62
CA HIS A 433 -15.23 31.91 -0.77
C HIS A 433 -15.62 30.54 -1.32
N ILE A 434 -15.35 29.47 -0.58
CA ILE A 434 -15.71 28.11 -1.01
C ILE A 434 -17.24 27.96 -1.08
N ASP A 435 -17.95 28.50 -0.11
CA ASP A 435 -19.41 28.49 -0.03
C ASP A 435 -20.07 29.27 -1.19
N GLU A 436 -19.49 30.40 -1.61
CA GLU A 436 -19.91 31.15 -2.78
C GLU A 436 -19.78 30.32 -4.07
N ARG A 437 -18.66 29.61 -4.23
CA ARG A 437 -18.44 28.71 -5.37
C ARG A 437 -19.42 27.53 -5.34
N LEU A 438 -19.71 27.01 -4.15
CA LEU A 438 -20.69 25.95 -3.94
C LEU A 438 -22.16 26.41 -4.01
N THR A 439 -22.47 27.67 -4.37
CA THR A 439 -23.86 28.18 -4.49
C THR A 439 -24.81 27.24 -5.25
N PRO A 440 -24.44 26.62 -6.39
CA PRO A 440 -25.33 25.69 -7.10
C PRO A 440 -25.73 24.44 -6.27
N TYR A 441 -24.94 24.11 -5.25
CA TYR A 441 -25.14 23.00 -4.31
C TYR A 441 -25.73 23.46 -2.97
N ARG A 442 -26.08 24.74 -2.82
CA ARG A 442 -26.75 25.27 -1.63
C ARG A 442 -28.25 25.12 -1.80
N GLY A 443 -28.87 24.23 -1.05
CA GLY A 443 -30.31 24.05 -1.12
C GLY A 443 -30.76 22.79 -0.40
N ARG A 444 -32.04 22.45 -0.53
CA ARG A 444 -32.63 21.36 0.23
C ARG A 444 -32.07 20.02 -0.25
N ILE A 445 -31.67 19.17 0.69
CA ILE A 445 -31.27 17.80 0.38
C ILE A 445 -32.52 16.97 0.16
N VAL A 446 -32.66 16.44 -1.05
CA VAL A 446 -33.85 15.70 -1.49
C VAL A 446 -33.67 14.18 -1.44
N ARG A 447 -32.41 13.73 -1.38
CA ARG A 447 -32.08 12.30 -1.27
C ARG A 447 -30.74 12.13 -0.57
N THR A 448 -30.67 11.16 0.34
CA THR A 448 -29.47 10.78 1.08
C THR A 448 -29.30 9.27 1.00
N GLN A 449 -28.10 8.79 0.70
CA GLN A 449 -27.74 7.37 0.80
C GLN A 449 -26.32 7.23 1.33
N ALA A 450 -26.14 6.44 2.37
CA ALA A 450 -24.82 6.00 2.79
C ALA A 450 -24.42 4.71 2.09
N TYR A 451 -23.12 4.56 1.86
CA TYR A 451 -22.52 3.33 1.33
C TYR A 451 -21.40 2.87 2.26
N ARG A 452 -21.34 1.56 2.52
CA ARG A 452 -20.15 0.91 3.07
C ARG A 452 -19.24 0.51 1.92
N LEU A 453 -17.98 0.92 2.02
CA LEU A 453 -16.97 0.66 1.01
C LEU A 453 -16.10 -0.55 1.38
N PHE A 454 -15.59 -1.21 0.35
CA PHE A 454 -14.72 -2.37 0.48
C PHE A 454 -13.53 -2.31 -0.46
N ASP A 455 -12.38 -2.85 -0.03
CA ASP A 455 -11.25 -3.09 -0.94
C ASP A 455 -11.65 -4.11 -2.00
N VAL A 456 -12.29 -5.20 -1.58
CA VAL A 456 -12.86 -6.22 -2.45
C VAL A 456 -14.26 -6.48 -1.95
N GLU A 457 -15.26 -6.19 -2.78
CA GLU A 457 -16.64 -6.50 -2.43
C GLU A 457 -16.79 -8.02 -2.22
N ALA A 458 -17.01 -8.43 -0.98
CA ALA A 458 -17.47 -9.78 -0.71
C ALA A 458 -18.83 -9.93 -1.39
N PRO A 459 -19.08 -10.94 -2.25
CA PRO A 459 -20.45 -11.27 -2.62
C PRO A 459 -21.26 -11.40 -1.33
N GLU A 460 -22.50 -10.92 -1.34
CA GLU A 460 -23.42 -11.09 -0.20
C GLU A 460 -23.21 -12.48 0.37
N SER A 461 -22.97 -12.56 1.67
CA SER A 461 -23.19 -13.83 2.35
C SER A 461 -24.70 -14.06 2.33
N ALA A 462 -25.25 -14.45 1.17
CA ALA A 462 -26.26 -15.48 1.19
C ALA A 462 -25.68 -16.53 2.14
N ALA A 463 -26.42 -16.84 3.21
CA ALA A 463 -26.05 -17.95 4.05
C ALA A 463 -25.81 -19.13 3.10
N GLU A 464 -24.55 -19.54 2.93
CA GLU A 464 -24.25 -20.70 2.09
C GLU A 464 -25.12 -21.83 2.65
N PRO A 465 -26.01 -22.41 1.83
CA PRO A 465 -26.96 -23.39 2.33
C PRO A 465 -26.18 -24.48 3.04
N VAL A 466 -26.50 -24.67 4.32
CA VAL A 466 -25.93 -25.72 5.13
C VAL A 466 -26.68 -26.99 4.80
N TYR A 467 -25.97 -28.03 4.38
CA TYR A 467 -26.55 -29.35 4.16
C TYR A 467 -25.69 -30.40 4.85
N SER A 468 -26.34 -31.47 5.30
CA SER A 468 -25.69 -32.60 5.95
C SER A 468 -25.33 -33.65 4.91
N VAL A 469 -24.11 -34.17 4.98
CA VAL A 469 -23.67 -35.33 4.20
C VAL A 469 -23.50 -36.51 5.15
N GLU A 470 -24.22 -37.60 4.88
CA GLU A 470 -24.05 -38.85 5.62
C GLU A 470 -22.74 -39.53 5.23
N LEU A 471 -21.90 -39.80 6.22
CA LEU A 471 -20.64 -40.50 6.07
C LEU A 471 -20.60 -41.71 7.02
N PRO A 472 -19.73 -42.71 6.77
CA PRO A 472 -19.61 -43.88 7.64
C PRO A 472 -19.30 -43.56 9.12
N GLY A 473 -18.79 -42.36 9.42
CA GLY A 473 -18.50 -41.86 10.78
C GLY A 473 -19.53 -40.88 11.34
N GLY A 474 -20.70 -40.72 10.71
CA GLY A 474 -21.77 -39.80 11.11
C GLY A 474 -21.98 -38.63 10.13
N ALA A 475 -23.09 -37.92 10.31
CA ALA A 475 -23.46 -36.79 9.46
C ALA A 475 -22.51 -35.60 9.66
N VAL A 476 -22.03 -35.03 8.56
CA VAL A 476 -21.17 -33.84 8.54
C VAL A 476 -21.88 -32.67 7.88
N GLU A 477 -21.96 -31.53 8.58
CA GLU A 477 -22.48 -30.28 8.02
C GLU A 477 -21.46 -29.61 7.08
N VAL A 478 -21.92 -29.27 5.87
CA VAL A 478 -21.14 -28.55 4.85
C VAL A 478 -21.81 -27.19 4.59
N PRO A 479 -21.06 -26.07 4.53
CA PRO A 479 -19.61 -25.96 4.61
C PRO A 479 -19.07 -26.19 6.03
N VAL A 480 -17.96 -26.93 6.13
CA VAL A 480 -17.27 -27.19 7.40
C VAL A 480 -16.63 -25.88 7.87
N ARG A 481 -16.99 -25.45 9.09
CA ARG A 481 -16.50 -24.20 9.69
C ARG A 481 -15.51 -24.50 10.80
N CYS A 482 -14.39 -23.80 10.80
CA CYS A 482 -13.47 -23.72 11.93
C CYS A 482 -13.49 -22.29 12.49
N ARG A 483 -13.85 -22.14 13.77
CA ARG A 483 -13.96 -20.84 14.45
C ARG A 483 -12.66 -20.40 15.10
N ASP A 484 -11.75 -21.32 15.33
CA ASP A 484 -10.42 -21.06 15.90
C ASP A 484 -9.41 -22.15 15.49
N GLY A 485 -8.21 -21.72 15.14
CA GLY A 485 -7.13 -22.58 14.69
C GLY A 485 -5.85 -21.82 14.40
N ALA A 486 -4.85 -22.54 13.92
CA ALA A 486 -3.55 -22.02 13.51
C ALA A 486 -3.13 -22.65 12.17
N ALA A 487 -2.24 -21.99 11.44
CA ALA A 487 -1.70 -22.56 10.21
C ALA A 487 -0.31 -22.05 9.87
N VAL A 488 0.45 -22.89 9.15
CA VAL A 488 1.73 -22.56 8.54
C VAL A 488 1.68 -23.00 7.07
N THR A 489 2.09 -22.13 6.15
CA THR A 489 2.23 -22.43 4.72
C THR A 489 3.62 -22.05 4.28
N ALA A 490 4.44 -23.02 3.91
CA ALA A 490 5.80 -22.83 3.45
C ALA A 490 5.93 -23.18 1.96
N CYS A 491 6.47 -22.26 1.17
CA CYS A 491 6.64 -22.42 -0.28
C CYS A 491 8.10 -22.75 -0.61
N PHE A 492 8.31 -23.77 -1.43
CA PHE A 492 9.61 -24.27 -1.84
C PHE A 492 9.73 -24.26 -3.37
N ALA A 493 10.98 -24.23 -3.85
CA ALA A 493 11.32 -24.59 -5.21
C ALA A 493 11.72 -26.08 -5.22
N ALA A 494 11.02 -26.87 -6.04
CA ALA A 494 11.23 -28.31 -6.18
C ALA A 494 11.70 -28.67 -7.60
N ASP A 495 12.16 -29.92 -7.77
CA ASP A 495 12.48 -30.48 -9.08
C ASP A 495 11.25 -30.36 -10.03
N PRO A 496 11.40 -29.68 -11.17
CA PRO A 496 10.28 -29.41 -12.06
C PRO A 496 9.79 -30.64 -12.83
N GLU A 497 10.65 -31.63 -13.08
CA GLU A 497 10.26 -32.86 -13.77
C GLU A 497 9.49 -33.78 -12.83
N ALA A 498 9.94 -33.91 -11.58
CA ALA A 498 9.23 -34.63 -10.53
C ALA A 498 7.84 -34.02 -10.28
N ALA A 499 7.76 -32.69 -10.15
CA ALA A 499 6.48 -31.99 -10.02
C ALA A 499 5.55 -32.22 -11.23
N ALA A 500 6.11 -32.25 -12.45
CA ALA A 500 5.33 -32.51 -13.66
C ALA A 500 4.82 -33.96 -13.74
N ARG A 501 5.61 -34.94 -13.27
CA ARG A 501 5.17 -36.34 -13.15
C ARG A 501 3.99 -36.48 -12.19
N ALA A 502 4.05 -35.84 -11.03
CA ALA A 502 2.99 -35.90 -10.03
C ALA A 502 1.65 -35.28 -10.46
N VAL A 503 1.67 -34.30 -11.37
CA VAL A 503 0.45 -33.63 -11.90
C VAL A 503 -0.04 -34.29 -13.21
N ARG A 504 0.72 -35.21 -13.80
CA ARG A 504 0.39 -35.84 -15.10
C ARG A 504 -0.97 -36.55 -15.05
N GLY A 505 -1.77 -36.37 -16.10
CA GLY A 505 -3.09 -37.02 -16.23
C GLY A 505 -4.20 -36.39 -15.38
N THR A 506 -3.98 -35.24 -14.75
CA THR A 506 -5.02 -34.52 -13.96
C THR A 506 -5.81 -33.48 -14.77
N GLY A 507 -5.33 -33.09 -15.95
CA GLY A 507 -5.93 -32.02 -16.76
C GLY A 507 -5.74 -30.60 -16.21
N LEU A 508 -4.95 -30.41 -15.15
CA LEU A 508 -4.78 -29.10 -14.45
C LEU A 508 -3.72 -28.17 -15.07
N GLY A 509 -3.08 -28.58 -16.15
CA GLY A 509 -1.96 -27.88 -16.79
C GLY A 509 -0.60 -28.13 -16.11
N PRO A 510 0.48 -27.56 -16.65
CA PRO A 510 1.84 -27.77 -16.13
C PRO A 510 2.04 -27.09 -14.76
N PRO A 511 2.95 -27.61 -13.91
CA PRO A 511 3.29 -26.96 -12.64
C PRO A 511 3.75 -25.50 -12.82
N VAL A 512 3.36 -24.64 -11.87
CA VAL A 512 3.77 -23.24 -11.81
C VAL A 512 5.27 -23.16 -11.51
N ARG A 513 5.99 -22.36 -12.30
CA ARG A 513 7.45 -22.15 -12.16
C ARG A 513 7.75 -20.98 -11.22
N VAL A 514 8.81 -21.14 -10.44
CA VAL A 514 9.43 -20.11 -9.59
C VAL A 514 10.95 -20.13 -9.80
N PRO A 515 11.69 -19.08 -9.39
CA PRO A 515 13.15 -19.13 -9.38
C PRO A 515 13.62 -20.37 -8.61
N GLY A 516 14.44 -21.20 -9.25
CA GLY A 516 14.96 -22.44 -8.68
C GLY A 516 14.15 -23.72 -8.95
N GLY A 517 12.93 -23.67 -9.52
CA GLY A 517 12.18 -24.90 -9.79
C GLY A 517 10.68 -24.78 -10.03
N ALA A 518 9.93 -25.82 -9.70
CA ALA A 518 8.47 -25.81 -9.62
C ALA A 518 8.01 -25.42 -8.21
N LEU A 519 6.88 -24.70 -8.12
CA LEU A 519 6.32 -24.27 -6.83
C LEU A 519 5.66 -25.45 -6.11
N VAL A 520 6.22 -25.80 -4.95
CA VAL A 520 5.62 -26.76 -4.01
C VAL A 520 5.31 -26.04 -2.71
N THR A 521 4.18 -26.36 -2.07
CA THR A 521 3.84 -25.81 -0.76
C THR A 521 3.57 -26.92 0.24
N VAL A 522 4.15 -26.78 1.44
CA VAL A 522 3.80 -27.57 2.61
C VAL A 522 2.88 -26.70 3.47
N HIS A 523 1.64 -27.15 3.65
CA HIS A 523 0.66 -26.49 4.49
C HIS A 523 0.33 -27.40 5.66
N ALA A 524 0.44 -26.85 6.87
CA ALA A 524 -0.04 -27.50 8.08
C ALA A 524 -1.07 -26.60 8.76
N ALA A 525 -2.12 -27.20 9.31
CA ALA A 525 -3.14 -26.48 10.05
C ALA A 525 -3.54 -27.26 11.30
N TRP A 526 -3.84 -26.51 12.36
CA TRP A 526 -4.47 -27.02 13.58
C TRP A 526 -5.83 -26.38 13.71
N HIS A 527 -6.87 -27.19 13.56
CA HIS A 527 -8.26 -26.80 13.72
C HIS A 527 -8.67 -27.10 15.16
N ARG A 528 -8.67 -26.08 16.04
CA ARG A 528 -8.96 -26.25 17.47
C ARG A 528 -10.46 -26.36 17.76
N ARG A 529 -11.27 -25.60 16.99
CA ARG A 529 -12.73 -25.56 17.18
C ARG A 529 -13.46 -25.53 15.86
N GLY A 530 -13.84 -26.68 15.33
CA GLY A 530 -14.59 -26.79 14.08
C GLY A 530 -15.67 -27.87 14.08
N GLY A 531 -16.45 -27.91 12.99
CA GLY A 531 -17.56 -28.86 12.81
C GLY A 531 -17.15 -30.35 12.73
N LEU A 532 -15.85 -30.63 12.60
CA LEU A 532 -15.26 -31.98 12.60
C LEU A 532 -14.50 -32.30 13.89
N GLY A 533 -14.69 -31.51 14.94
CA GLY A 533 -13.89 -31.61 16.17
C GLY A 533 -12.51 -30.97 16.04
N GLU A 534 -11.64 -31.25 17.02
CA GLU A 534 -10.24 -30.84 16.97
C GLU A 534 -9.43 -31.80 16.11
N PHE A 535 -8.68 -31.28 15.14
CA PHE A 535 -7.74 -32.07 14.34
C PHE A 535 -6.62 -31.22 13.76
N ARG A 536 -5.54 -31.88 13.35
CA ARG A 536 -4.40 -31.31 12.64
C ARG A 536 -4.27 -31.99 11.29
N GLU A 537 -3.85 -31.21 10.31
CA GLU A 537 -3.56 -31.70 8.98
C GLU A 537 -2.22 -31.16 8.49
N LEU A 538 -1.56 -31.94 7.65
CA LEU A 538 -0.38 -31.54 6.90
C LEU A 538 -0.51 -32.06 5.48
N HIS A 539 -0.44 -31.17 4.49
CA HIS A 539 -0.44 -31.57 3.09
C HIS A 539 0.63 -30.88 2.26
N LEU A 540 1.13 -31.61 1.27
CA LEU A 540 2.07 -31.15 0.26
C LEU A 540 1.29 -30.94 -1.04
N THR A 541 1.39 -29.74 -1.60
CA THR A 541 0.70 -29.39 -2.85
C THR A 541 1.64 -28.84 -3.91
N ILE A 542 1.37 -29.16 -5.17
CA ILE A 542 2.10 -28.67 -6.34
C ILE A 542 1.28 -27.55 -6.98
N GLY A 543 1.88 -26.38 -7.18
CA GLY A 543 1.19 -25.23 -7.76
C GLY A 543 0.77 -25.49 -9.21
N VAL A 544 -0.52 -25.30 -9.53
CA VAL A 544 -1.08 -25.54 -10.87
C VAL A 544 -1.98 -24.37 -11.32
N PRO A 545 -2.08 -24.11 -12.64
CA PRO A 545 -2.87 -23.00 -13.19
C PRO A 545 -4.40 -23.27 -13.19
N GLY A 546 -4.81 -24.54 -13.14
CA GLY A 546 -6.21 -24.98 -13.22
C GLY A 546 -6.66 -25.34 -14.66
N PRO A 547 -7.87 -25.89 -14.83
CA PRO A 547 -8.33 -26.58 -16.05
C PRO A 547 -8.71 -25.68 -17.25
N ARG A 548 -8.95 -24.37 -17.07
CA ARG A 548 -9.34 -23.44 -18.17
C ARG A 548 -8.53 -22.14 -18.17
N ARG A 549 -8.13 -21.70 -19.36
CA ARG A 549 -7.53 -20.37 -19.63
C ARG A 549 -8.63 -19.35 -19.97
N PRO A 550 -8.45 -18.04 -19.66
CA PRO A 550 -7.28 -17.39 -19.08
C PRO A 550 -7.19 -17.53 -17.53
N PRO A 551 -6.02 -17.29 -16.92
CA PRO A 551 -5.88 -17.30 -15.47
C PRO A 551 -6.81 -16.25 -14.84
N GLY A 552 -7.66 -16.67 -13.90
CA GLY A 552 -8.45 -15.74 -13.09
C GLY A 552 -7.55 -14.85 -12.21
N PRO A 553 -8.04 -13.68 -11.75
CA PRO A 553 -7.26 -12.74 -10.96
C PRO A 553 -6.75 -13.39 -9.65
N PRO A 554 -5.56 -13.03 -9.15
CA PRO A 554 -5.16 -13.36 -7.78
C PRO A 554 -6.16 -12.66 -6.83
N GLY A 555 -6.86 -13.43 -5.99
CA GLY A 555 -8.00 -12.92 -5.19
C GLY A 555 -8.54 -14.00 -4.24
N ARG A 556 -9.79 -13.95 -3.77
CA ARG A 556 -10.37 -14.96 -2.84
C ARG A 556 -10.36 -16.39 -3.39
N ALA A 557 -10.26 -17.38 -2.50
CA ALA A 557 -10.16 -18.81 -2.84
C ALA A 557 -11.28 -19.31 -3.78
N ASP A 558 -12.50 -18.86 -3.56
CA ASP A 558 -13.69 -19.21 -4.36
C ASP A 558 -13.55 -18.79 -5.83
N ARG A 559 -12.90 -17.65 -6.12
CA ARG A 559 -12.70 -17.12 -7.48
C ARG A 559 -11.36 -17.49 -8.12
N ARG A 560 -10.39 -17.96 -7.34
CA ARG A 560 -9.07 -18.37 -7.84
C ARG A 560 -9.16 -19.67 -8.65
N ARG A 561 -8.70 -19.60 -9.90
CA ARG A 561 -8.53 -20.78 -10.77
C ARG A 561 -7.16 -21.45 -10.59
N ARG A 562 -6.15 -20.71 -10.14
CA ARG A 562 -4.85 -21.28 -9.74
C ARG A 562 -4.95 -21.83 -8.32
N GLY A 563 -4.32 -22.97 -8.07
CA GLY A 563 -4.36 -23.65 -6.78
C GLY A 563 -3.21 -24.63 -6.60
N GLY A 564 -3.26 -25.41 -5.54
CA GLY A 564 -2.33 -26.51 -5.30
C GLY A 564 -2.99 -27.85 -5.60
N TYR A 565 -2.37 -28.67 -6.45
CA TYR A 565 -2.72 -30.08 -6.56
C TYR A 565 -2.18 -30.83 -5.33
N VAL A 566 -3.05 -31.45 -4.54
CA VAL A 566 -2.71 -32.22 -3.33
C VAL A 566 -2.01 -33.50 -3.77
N ALA A 567 -0.68 -33.51 -3.60
CA ALA A 567 0.17 -34.63 -3.97
C ALA A 567 0.37 -35.60 -2.79
N GLY A 568 0.17 -35.13 -1.56
CA GLY A 568 0.00 -36.00 -0.41
C GLY A 568 -0.53 -35.25 0.81
N TRP A 569 -1.16 -35.98 1.74
CA TRP A 569 -1.92 -35.42 2.85
C TRP A 569 -1.91 -36.38 4.05
N ALA A 570 -1.63 -35.86 5.25
CA ALA A 570 -1.74 -36.54 6.53
C ALA A 570 -2.73 -35.80 7.45
N ILE A 571 -3.54 -36.56 8.19
CA ILE A 571 -4.56 -36.05 9.13
C ILE A 571 -4.49 -36.91 10.41
N ASP A 572 -4.62 -36.28 11.58
CA ASP A 572 -4.47 -36.95 12.90
C ASP A 572 -5.78 -37.42 13.56
N ALA A 573 -6.94 -37.16 12.94
CA ALA A 573 -8.26 -37.50 13.48
C ALA A 573 -9.10 -38.32 12.49
N GLU A 574 -9.70 -39.41 12.96
CA GLU A 574 -10.48 -40.35 12.14
C GLU A 574 -11.69 -39.70 11.46
N ALA A 575 -12.47 -38.91 12.18
CA ALA A 575 -13.65 -38.22 11.63
C ALA A 575 -13.26 -37.23 10.52
N ALA A 576 -12.16 -36.48 10.71
CA ALA A 576 -11.64 -35.55 9.72
C ALA A 576 -11.05 -36.28 8.50
N HIS A 577 -10.39 -37.43 8.72
CA HIS A 577 -9.89 -38.30 7.66
C HIS A 577 -11.02 -38.85 6.79
N ALA A 578 -12.08 -39.39 7.40
CA ALA A 578 -13.24 -39.92 6.69
C ALA A 578 -13.94 -38.82 5.85
N ALA A 579 -14.16 -37.65 6.45
CA ALA A 579 -14.71 -36.48 5.75
C ALA A 579 -13.81 -36.03 4.59
N ALA A 580 -12.49 -36.05 4.78
CA ALA A 580 -11.56 -35.61 3.75
C ALA A 580 -11.52 -36.53 2.53
N GLY A 581 -11.49 -37.85 2.73
CA GLY A 581 -11.56 -38.81 1.64
C GLY A 581 -12.85 -38.68 0.82
N ALA A 582 -13.99 -38.53 1.50
CA ALA A 582 -15.30 -38.48 0.87
C ALA A 582 -15.61 -37.12 0.19
N LEU A 583 -15.30 -36.00 0.84
CA LEU A 583 -15.74 -34.67 0.38
C LEU A 583 -14.71 -33.92 -0.46
N TRP A 584 -13.41 -34.19 -0.28
CA TRP A 584 -12.34 -33.39 -0.91
C TRP A 584 -11.35 -34.21 -1.72
N GLY A 585 -11.34 -35.54 -1.59
CA GLY A 585 -10.45 -36.45 -2.31
C GLY A 585 -9.00 -36.41 -1.83
N GLY A 586 -8.08 -36.92 -2.64
CA GLY A 586 -6.63 -36.86 -2.40
C GLY A 586 -6.06 -37.98 -1.54
N GLY A 587 -6.90 -38.90 -1.04
CA GLY A 587 -6.46 -40.08 -0.27
C GLY A 587 -5.58 -39.72 0.92
N PRO A 588 -6.10 -38.97 1.91
CA PRO A 588 -5.32 -38.64 3.11
C PRO A 588 -4.89 -39.90 3.85
N HIS A 589 -3.73 -39.85 4.49
CA HIS A 589 -3.26 -40.89 5.40
C HIS A 589 -3.60 -40.51 6.84
N LEU A 590 -4.11 -41.46 7.61
CA LEU A 590 -4.30 -41.29 9.05
C LEU A 590 -2.93 -41.44 9.73
N ALA A 591 -2.39 -40.35 10.26
CA ALA A 591 -1.09 -40.34 10.94
C ALA A 591 -1.03 -39.23 11.98
N PRO A 592 -0.29 -39.39 13.09
CA PRO A 592 -0.08 -38.31 14.05
C PRO A 592 0.51 -37.07 13.37
N VAL A 593 -0.02 -35.89 13.69
CA VAL A 593 0.49 -34.61 13.18
C VAL A 593 0.84 -33.71 14.37
N GLU A 594 2.10 -33.31 14.48
CA GLU A 594 2.55 -32.31 15.44
C GLU A 594 2.47 -30.91 14.84
N PHE A 595 1.92 -29.97 15.60
CA PHE A 595 1.87 -28.56 15.24
C PHE A 595 2.32 -27.69 16.42
N ARG A 596 3.47 -27.02 16.29
CA ARG A 596 3.98 -26.05 17.25
C ARG A 596 4.39 -24.77 16.52
N LEU A 597 3.82 -23.64 16.95
CA LEU A 597 4.10 -22.32 16.40
C LEU A 597 4.17 -21.31 17.56
N GLY A 598 5.33 -20.70 17.77
CA GLY A 598 5.56 -19.77 18.88
C GLY A 598 7.04 -19.41 19.01
N GLY A 599 7.35 -18.35 19.76
CA GLY A 599 8.74 -17.96 20.05
C GLY A 599 9.61 -17.65 18.81
N GLY A 600 9.00 -17.24 17.69
CA GLY A 600 9.72 -16.97 16.45
C GLY A 600 10.17 -18.24 15.68
N ALA A 601 9.65 -19.41 16.04
CA ALA A 601 9.95 -20.68 15.40
C ALA A 601 8.67 -21.47 15.06
N ALA A 602 8.81 -22.44 14.16
CA ALA A 602 7.78 -23.42 13.88
C ALA A 602 8.38 -24.83 13.92
N HIS A 603 7.57 -25.80 14.37
CA HIS A 603 7.85 -27.21 14.29
C HIS A 603 6.57 -27.94 13.89
N LEU A 604 6.61 -28.57 12.73
CA LEU A 604 5.51 -29.30 12.11
C LEU A 604 6.04 -30.68 11.76
N ALA A 605 5.32 -31.73 12.13
CA ALA A 605 5.75 -33.08 11.79
C ALA A 605 4.56 -33.98 11.51
N ALA A 606 4.73 -34.94 10.62
CA ALA A 606 3.77 -36.01 10.37
C ALA A 606 4.45 -37.36 10.65
N GLY A 607 3.70 -38.29 11.23
CA GLY A 607 4.19 -39.58 11.70
C GLY A 607 4.50 -39.59 13.20
N GLY A 608 4.40 -40.77 13.81
CA GLY A 608 4.62 -40.98 15.24
C GLY A 608 6.10 -41.02 15.64
N PRO A 609 6.40 -41.32 16.91
CA PRO A 609 7.77 -41.48 17.41
C PRO A 609 8.54 -42.59 16.69
N ASP A 610 7.85 -43.69 16.35
CA ASP A 610 8.46 -44.89 15.78
C ASP A 610 8.60 -44.83 14.25
N GLU A 611 7.75 -44.04 13.59
CA GLU A 611 7.77 -43.85 12.13
C GLU A 611 7.53 -42.38 11.78
N ARG A 612 8.62 -41.64 11.56
CA ARG A 612 8.54 -40.26 11.08
C ARG A 612 8.33 -40.25 9.56
N ILE A 613 7.34 -39.48 9.10
CA ILE A 613 7.05 -39.30 7.67
C ILE A 613 7.80 -38.07 7.15
N LEU A 614 7.63 -36.92 7.80
CA LEU A 614 8.37 -35.70 7.48
C LEU A 614 8.35 -34.72 8.66
N THR A 615 9.34 -33.82 8.67
CA THR A 615 9.45 -32.73 9.64
C THR A 615 9.78 -31.43 8.92
N LEU A 616 9.08 -30.35 9.26
CA LEU A 616 9.42 -28.97 8.90
C LEU A 616 9.65 -28.18 10.18
N SER A 617 10.91 -27.82 10.47
CA SER A 617 11.24 -27.14 11.72
C SER A 617 12.34 -26.10 11.60
N GLY A 618 12.35 -25.14 12.53
CA GLY A 618 13.39 -24.12 12.64
C GLY A 618 12.85 -22.70 12.93
N PRO A 619 13.75 -21.70 12.95
CA PRO A 619 13.37 -20.31 13.17
C PRO A 619 12.76 -19.68 11.92
N LEU A 620 11.73 -18.86 12.12
CA LEU A 620 11.01 -18.13 11.07
C LEU A 620 11.70 -16.82 10.69
N GLY A 621 12.39 -16.17 11.63
CA GLY A 621 13.02 -14.87 11.41
C GLY A 621 12.04 -13.69 11.56
N PRO A 622 12.42 -12.48 11.11
CA PRO A 622 11.55 -11.30 11.16
C PRO A 622 10.36 -11.48 10.21
N GLY A 623 9.16 -11.17 10.70
CA GLY A 623 7.91 -11.33 9.96
C GLY A 623 7.27 -9.99 9.62
N LEU A 624 6.64 -9.91 8.44
CA LEU A 624 5.81 -8.78 8.01
C LEU A 624 4.33 -9.13 8.19
N PRO A 625 3.46 -8.19 8.59
CA PRO A 625 2.02 -8.43 8.65
C PRO A 625 1.45 -8.90 7.31
N ALA A 626 0.68 -9.99 7.32
CA ALA A 626 0.02 -10.53 6.12
C ALA A 626 -1.33 -11.19 6.44
N ARG A 627 -2.26 -11.18 5.47
CA ARG A 627 -3.59 -11.83 5.57
C ARG A 627 -3.61 -13.17 4.87
N ASP A 628 -4.17 -14.22 5.49
CA ASP A 628 -4.35 -15.52 4.84
C ASP A 628 -5.33 -15.42 3.64
N PRO A 629 -4.90 -15.65 2.39
CA PRO A 629 -5.75 -15.59 1.22
C PRO A 629 -6.68 -16.82 1.13
N GLY A 630 -6.57 -17.78 2.05
CA GLY A 630 -7.21 -19.08 1.93
C GLY A 630 -6.50 -19.98 0.93
N LEU A 631 -7.07 -21.16 0.64
CA LEU A 631 -6.46 -22.16 -0.23
C LEU A 631 -7.42 -22.59 -1.34
N VAL A 632 -6.89 -22.88 -2.52
CA VAL A 632 -7.58 -23.66 -3.55
C VAL A 632 -6.82 -24.95 -3.71
N ARG A 633 -7.51 -26.06 -3.50
CA ARG A 633 -6.95 -27.39 -3.60
C ARG A 633 -7.61 -28.15 -4.75
N TYR A 634 -6.79 -28.86 -5.49
CA TYR A 634 -7.22 -29.86 -6.47
C TYR A 634 -6.77 -31.22 -5.99
N ALA A 635 -7.65 -32.20 -6.00
CA ALA A 635 -7.29 -33.55 -5.57
C ALA A 635 -8.06 -34.59 -6.39
N ARG A 636 -7.44 -35.76 -6.61
CA ARG A 636 -8.11 -36.87 -7.30
C ARG A 636 -9.17 -37.49 -6.41
N HIS A 637 -10.30 -37.86 -6.99
CA HIS A 637 -11.36 -38.62 -6.36
C HIS A 637 -11.95 -39.58 -7.39
N GLY A 638 -11.58 -40.85 -7.31
CA GLY A 638 -11.81 -41.80 -8.42
C GLY A 638 -11.12 -41.33 -9.70
N ASP A 639 -11.86 -41.34 -10.81
CA ASP A 639 -11.40 -40.86 -12.12
C ASP A 639 -11.50 -39.34 -12.30
N ASP A 640 -12.09 -38.63 -11.34
CA ASP A 640 -12.30 -37.18 -11.42
C ASP A 640 -11.31 -36.39 -10.55
N VAL A 641 -11.22 -35.09 -10.82
CA VAL A 641 -10.48 -34.14 -9.99
C VAL A 641 -11.50 -33.22 -9.31
N LEU A 642 -11.47 -33.19 -7.98
CA LEU A 642 -12.28 -32.26 -7.20
C LEU A 642 -11.51 -30.97 -6.95
N ARG A 643 -12.22 -29.84 -7.03
CA ARG A 643 -11.76 -28.53 -6.59
C ARG A 643 -12.41 -28.18 -5.25
N SER A 644 -11.61 -27.90 -4.23
CA SER A 644 -12.10 -27.34 -2.96
C SER A 644 -11.47 -25.97 -2.68
N SER A 645 -12.26 -25.07 -2.09
CA SER A 645 -11.81 -23.74 -1.69
C SER A 645 -11.96 -23.56 -0.19
N VAL A 646 -10.83 -23.33 0.50
CA VAL A 646 -10.80 -22.93 1.91
C VAL A 646 -10.82 -21.41 1.94
N ARG A 647 -11.94 -20.82 2.38
CA ARG A 647 -11.99 -19.40 2.72
C ARG A 647 -11.44 -19.24 4.12
N ALA A 648 -10.47 -18.34 4.31
CA ALA A 648 -9.83 -18.13 5.60
C ALA A 648 -9.93 -16.66 6.02
N ARG A 649 -10.15 -16.44 7.31
CA ARG A 649 -10.00 -15.15 7.97
C ARG A 649 -8.94 -15.30 9.04
N ALA A 650 -7.75 -14.77 8.79
CA ALA A 650 -6.65 -14.83 9.73
C ALA A 650 -5.73 -13.63 9.55
N ARG A 651 -5.19 -13.14 10.66
CA ARG A 651 -4.03 -12.25 10.68
C ARG A 651 -2.82 -13.09 11.03
N GLY A 652 -1.77 -12.92 10.25
CA GLY A 652 -0.54 -13.67 10.43
C GLY A 652 0.66 -12.84 10.02
N LEU A 653 1.79 -13.52 9.96
CA LEU A 653 3.04 -12.96 9.49
C LEU A 653 3.47 -13.73 8.24
N VAL A 654 4.08 -13.00 7.30
CA VAL A 654 4.86 -13.55 6.20
C VAL A 654 6.33 -13.36 6.52
N TYR A 655 7.11 -14.42 6.33
CA TYR A 655 8.54 -14.47 6.58
C TYR A 655 9.24 -14.67 5.24
N LEU A 656 10.09 -13.71 4.90
CA LEU A 656 10.91 -13.77 3.69
C LEU A 656 12.20 -14.53 4.04
N ALA A 657 12.50 -15.59 3.27
CA ALA A 657 13.67 -16.45 3.50
C ALA A 657 13.79 -17.02 4.95
N PRO A 658 12.76 -17.71 5.47
CA PRO A 658 12.82 -18.36 6.77
C PRO A 658 13.92 -19.42 6.84
N ARG A 659 14.44 -19.68 8.05
CA ARG A 659 15.49 -20.70 8.28
C ARG A 659 14.91 -22.07 8.64
N LEU A 660 13.64 -22.31 8.29
CA LEU A 660 13.03 -23.63 8.39
C LEU A 660 13.73 -24.63 7.48
N ARG A 661 13.77 -25.90 7.89
CA ARG A 661 14.23 -27.02 7.06
C ARG A 661 13.17 -28.09 6.98
N LEU A 662 12.90 -28.54 5.76
CA LEU A 662 12.09 -29.72 5.49
C LEU A 662 13.00 -30.95 5.46
N ALA A 663 12.63 -32.01 6.17
CA ALA A 663 13.34 -33.28 6.18
C ALA A 663 12.32 -34.42 6.06
N PRO A 664 12.41 -35.30 5.04
CA PRO A 664 11.66 -36.55 5.03
C PRO A 664 12.20 -37.48 6.13
N GLY A 665 11.33 -38.29 6.73
CA GLY A 665 11.77 -39.37 7.62
C GLY A 665 12.18 -40.62 6.84
N ASP A 666 12.94 -41.52 7.46
CA ASP A 666 13.53 -42.70 6.81
C ASP A 666 12.52 -43.78 6.38
N SER A 667 11.23 -43.57 6.64
CA SER A 667 10.16 -44.46 6.23
C SER A 667 10.02 -44.56 4.71
N ALA A 668 9.50 -45.71 4.28
CA ALA A 668 9.05 -45.95 2.91
C ALA A 668 7.66 -45.33 2.62
N HIS A 669 7.18 -44.45 3.50
CA HIS A 669 5.87 -43.82 3.37
C HIS A 669 5.80 -42.98 2.08
N PRO A 670 4.70 -43.03 1.30
CA PRO A 670 4.58 -42.32 0.02
C PRO A 670 4.88 -40.81 0.11
N LEU A 671 4.39 -40.15 1.15
CA LEU A 671 4.73 -38.74 1.44
C LEU A 671 6.23 -38.48 1.64
N ALA A 672 6.95 -39.36 2.33
CA ALA A 672 8.38 -39.21 2.56
C ALA A 672 9.17 -39.41 1.26
N GLN A 673 8.79 -40.42 0.46
CA GLN A 673 9.35 -40.64 -0.88
C GLN A 673 9.11 -39.45 -1.81
N LEU A 674 7.90 -38.89 -1.81
CA LEU A 674 7.55 -37.72 -2.62
C LEU A 674 8.42 -36.49 -2.29
N VAL A 675 8.72 -36.24 -1.00
CA VAL A 675 9.63 -35.16 -0.59
C VAL A 675 11.04 -35.37 -1.14
N ARG A 676 11.54 -36.62 -1.14
CA ARG A 676 12.85 -36.96 -1.74
C ARG A 676 12.85 -36.78 -3.25
N GLU A 677 11.83 -37.29 -3.94
CA GLU A 677 11.69 -37.19 -5.39
C GLU A 677 11.58 -35.74 -5.89
N LEU A 678 10.93 -34.87 -5.10
CA LEU A 678 10.82 -33.44 -5.38
C LEU A 678 12.12 -32.67 -5.09
N GLY A 679 13.17 -33.33 -4.57
CA GLY A 679 14.45 -32.70 -4.22
C GLY A 679 14.33 -31.74 -3.03
N LEU A 680 13.43 -32.03 -2.09
CA LEU A 680 13.10 -31.13 -0.98
C LEU A 680 13.75 -31.52 0.36
N ASP A 681 14.61 -32.55 0.36
CA ASP A 681 15.37 -32.95 1.55
C ASP A 681 16.37 -31.87 1.97
N GLY A 682 16.29 -31.42 3.23
CA GLY A 682 17.06 -30.33 3.80
C GLY A 682 16.72 -28.93 3.24
N ALA A 683 15.74 -28.83 2.35
CA ALA A 683 15.40 -27.61 1.63
C ALA A 683 14.85 -26.53 2.56
N ARG A 684 15.11 -25.27 2.19
CA ARG A 684 14.58 -24.08 2.88
C ARG A 684 13.42 -23.48 2.09
N PRO A 685 12.37 -22.98 2.77
CA PRO A 685 11.30 -22.28 2.06
C PRO A 685 11.80 -20.95 1.51
N LEU A 686 11.30 -20.58 0.33
CA LEU A 686 11.45 -19.24 -0.25
C LEU A 686 10.69 -18.21 0.59
N VAL A 687 9.48 -18.58 1.00
CA VAL A 687 8.58 -17.77 1.82
C VAL A 687 7.78 -18.69 2.74
N CYS A 688 7.54 -18.24 3.96
CA CYS A 688 6.66 -18.92 4.90
C CYS A 688 5.61 -17.96 5.42
N ARG A 689 4.41 -18.45 5.65
CA ARG A 689 3.31 -17.70 6.23
C ARG A 689 2.81 -18.45 7.44
N ALA A 690 2.66 -17.76 8.56
CA ALA A 690 2.18 -18.38 9.79
C ALA A 690 1.11 -17.52 10.47
N THR A 691 0.16 -18.18 11.10
CA THR A 691 -0.86 -17.54 11.94
C THR A 691 -1.21 -18.44 13.11
N VAL A 692 -1.40 -17.83 14.28
CA VAL A 692 -1.83 -18.50 15.52
C VAL A 692 -3.34 -18.41 15.75
N ALA A 693 -4.04 -17.63 14.93
CA ALA A 693 -5.47 -17.37 15.04
C ALA A 693 -6.11 -17.28 13.64
N ARG A 694 -6.80 -18.36 13.26
CA ARG A 694 -7.39 -18.58 11.94
C ARG A 694 -8.81 -19.10 12.06
N GLN A 695 -9.71 -18.49 11.30
CA GLN A 695 -11.06 -19.01 11.07
C GLN A 695 -11.15 -19.49 9.63
N THR A 696 -11.82 -20.62 9.37
CA THR A 696 -11.98 -21.15 8.02
C THR A 696 -13.41 -21.57 7.74
N VAL A 697 -13.78 -21.50 6.46
CA VAL A 697 -15.00 -22.08 5.90
C VAL A 697 -14.60 -22.88 4.67
N LEU A 698 -14.92 -24.17 4.68
CA LEU A 698 -14.56 -25.13 3.64
C LEU A 698 -15.82 -25.78 3.07
N GLY A 699 -16.15 -25.46 1.83
CA GLY A 699 -17.24 -26.11 1.09
C GLY A 699 -16.86 -27.50 0.60
N ALA A 700 -17.84 -28.24 0.05
CA ALA A 700 -17.57 -29.52 -0.60
C ALA A 700 -16.67 -29.37 -1.82
N GLY A 701 -15.96 -30.45 -2.17
CA GLY A 701 -15.25 -30.55 -3.44
C GLY A 701 -16.23 -30.55 -4.60
N VAL A 702 -15.96 -29.72 -5.60
CA VAL A 702 -16.75 -29.67 -6.83
C VAL A 702 -15.96 -30.35 -7.95
N PRO A 703 -16.54 -31.31 -8.69
CA PRO A 703 -15.89 -31.92 -9.84
C PRO A 703 -15.44 -30.87 -10.84
N VAL A 704 -14.18 -30.97 -11.26
CA VAL A 704 -13.63 -30.18 -12.34
C VAL A 704 -14.12 -30.77 -13.66
N PRO A 705 -14.83 -30.00 -14.50
CA PRO A 705 -15.24 -30.50 -15.82
C PRO A 705 -14.01 -30.95 -16.61
N ARG A 706 -14.07 -32.17 -17.16
CA ARG A 706 -13.05 -32.66 -18.09
C ARG A 706 -13.02 -31.73 -19.31
N ALA A 707 -11.83 -31.33 -19.73
CA ALA A 707 -11.62 -30.45 -20.88
C ALA A 707 -11.88 -31.20 -22.19
#